data_AF-A0A7W0RMF1-F1
#
_entry.id   AF-A0A7W0RMF1-F1
#
_cell.length_a   1.000
_cell.length_b   1.000
_cell.length_c   1.000
_cell.angle_alpha   90.00
_cell.angle_beta   90.00
_cell.angle_gamma   90.00
#
_symmetry.space_group_name_H-M   'P 1'
#
loop_
_entity.id
_entity.type
_entity.pdbx_description
1 polymer ?
#
loop_
_entity_poly.entity_id
_entity_poly.type
_entity_poly.pdbx_seq_one_letter_code
_entity_poly.pdbx_strand_id
1 'polypeptide(L)'
;MFRRLSAPRRVATVLLLASFFSASRPARAAEPLPADAAAKIEAAVREAMRQQGIPGLSVCVADRGSIVYSAGFGLADVENEVAVSPQTVFRTASIAKAITAVAAMRLAARGEIDLDAPVQKYVPTFPEKPWPLTTRQLLSHLGGVRHYNSRSEANSTRHFAGVGDGLRVFANEPLLHEPGTKYLYSTFGFNLAGTALEGAAGTDFMSLLSREIFEPAGMRQTQADDHFTVIPHRAEGYLRYSERTANRFPAGPFKDGEIYNASLHDTSMKVPGGGLVSTSEDLVRFLLALHRGDLLDEAGRTAMWTAQQTTDGKSTGYGLGWGVKEVDGVTLVGHGGGQAGTSTYLMLDPAHGAAVAAMCNLELASLEPLAASIVQQVANRHAESSPPAAAGNVPPREGYGEIAERLRTFIRSEIEQKRIPAFSISLVDGDEIVWSEGFGVAKSESDIAATAKTVYRAGSISKLLTDVAVMRLVAQGTLSLDDDITTVLPDFRPRNDSGTHITLRQLMSHRSGLVRESPVGNYFDPTEPSLAATVESLNNTSLVYPPNTKTKYSNAAVSVAGYAIEKVTGTRFDDYMSSKLLQPLGMTSSSYRRLDPQKFPVAEGWMWGHDGQRFIAPDFALGTLPAGNLYSTVDDLGRFMIAVLNEGRIEETQIIDAAVLKEMLTPTAKDDGPRTFGIGFHLSEFDGEPLFGHAGAVYGFATQFKGLPERKLGVVTINSLDCANGFGGRVADYALRLLRARADGTSVEPPPTATEIEPAVAKRLRGRYESGDQQIELTEYLGRLYLQNDSSLREVRRQGDALVLDDVFGYGPVITERGDDELLYQDKVWKRLADSVPGDAPEKWRGLIGMYGWDHNPLYIFENHGELWAIIEWFEFDPLTEIDENTFAFPNAGMYPGERFVFERDAQGNATRVVAASVTFERMPMSAPGETFKIKPLKPTEELRDLALKAAPPVETGEFVTPDLVELVTLDDTVKLDIRYASENNFVGSRFYEQPRAFMQRPAAEALLRVHEKAKERGLGLWIYDSYRPWYVTKMFWEATPAEMKHFVADPEQGSRHNRGAAVDLTFYDLKTGEPVETVAGYDEFSTRAYPVSPGGTTRQRWYREFLRQMMEAEGFSIYEYEWWHFDYGDWRKYPILNIPFEKLGETGTAANSRKRELKAPR
;
A
#
# COMPACT_ATOMS: atom_id res chain seq x y z
N MET A 1 36.81 75.76 40.54
CA MET A 1 37.15 75.93 41.97
C MET A 1 35.97 75.40 42.80
N PHE A 2 36.21 74.42 43.68
CA PHE A 2 35.39 73.92 44.82
C PHE A 2 33.86 73.65 44.76
N ARG A 3 33.52 72.45 45.31
CA ARG A 3 32.33 72.02 46.11
C ARG A 3 30.97 71.97 45.38
N ARG A 4 30.01 71.07 45.64
CA ARG A 4 29.77 69.79 46.39
C ARG A 4 28.22 69.71 46.45
N LEU A 5 27.58 68.57 46.12
CA LEU A 5 26.15 68.14 46.32
C LEU A 5 25.88 67.08 45.21
N SER A 6 25.08 66.01 45.29
CA SER A 6 24.32 65.25 46.30
C SER A 6 23.94 63.89 45.65
N ALA A 7 23.62 62.89 46.48
CA ALA A 7 23.52 61.44 46.21
C ALA A 7 22.18 60.98 45.51
N PRO A 8 21.90 59.68 45.19
CA PRO A 8 22.08 58.49 46.05
C PRO A 8 22.66 57.17 45.45
N ARG A 9 23.48 56.52 46.30
CA ARG A 9 23.67 55.08 46.63
C ARG A 9 23.60 53.97 45.55
N ARG A 10 24.79 53.50 45.14
CA ARG A 10 25.27 52.09 45.06
C ARG A 10 26.81 52.11 44.98
N VAL A 11 27.55 51.39 45.84
CA VAL A 11 28.95 50.95 45.59
C VAL A 11 29.19 49.75 46.53
N ALA A 12 29.20 48.52 46.03
CA ALA A 12 30.31 47.78 45.41
C ALA A 12 31.42 47.42 46.42
N THR A 13 31.59 46.11 46.65
CA THR A 13 32.67 45.54 47.46
C THR A 13 33.61 44.75 46.56
N VAL A 14 34.89 45.05 46.71
CA VAL A 14 36.08 44.50 46.06
C VAL A 14 36.56 43.25 46.81
N LEU A 15 37.04 42.21 46.10
CA LEU A 15 38.12 41.32 46.54
C LEU A 15 38.72 40.50 45.37
N LEU A 16 40.06 40.50 45.32
CA LEU A 16 41.01 39.54 44.71
C LEU A 16 40.99 39.27 43.19
N LEU A 17 41.95 39.90 42.51
CA LEU A 17 42.54 39.45 41.24
C LEU A 17 43.44 38.23 41.50
N ALA A 18 43.02 37.06 41.04
CA ALA A 18 43.88 35.93 40.72
C ALA A 18 43.39 35.33 39.39
N SER A 19 44.34 35.06 38.50
CA SER A 19 44.16 34.62 37.12
C SER A 19 43.12 33.52 36.92
N PHE A 20 42.02 33.84 36.23
CA PHE A 20 41.22 32.85 35.50
C PHE A 20 41.45 33.07 34.01
N PHE A 21 42.43 32.35 33.45
CA PHE A 21 42.21 31.79 32.12
C PHE A 21 40.92 30.99 32.24
N SER A 22 39.81 31.48 31.67
CA SER A 22 38.71 30.59 31.32
C SER A 22 39.30 29.70 30.24
N ALA A 23 39.84 28.56 30.66
CA ALA A 23 40.11 27.46 29.77
C ALA A 23 38.78 27.22 29.05
N SER A 24 38.70 27.63 27.78
CA SER A 24 37.78 27.03 26.84
C SER A 24 37.88 25.53 27.09
N ARG A 25 36.83 24.94 27.65
CA ARG A 25 36.73 23.49 27.77
C ARG A 25 37.18 22.96 26.42
N PRO A 26 38.22 22.12 26.34
CA PRO A 26 38.54 21.49 25.07
C PRO A 26 37.24 20.88 24.57
N ALA A 27 36.85 21.18 23.33
CA ALA A 27 35.72 20.52 22.70
C ALA A 27 35.90 19.03 22.98
N ARG A 28 34.99 18.44 23.76
CA ARG A 28 35.02 17.01 24.06
C ARG A 28 35.11 16.35 22.68
N ALA A 29 36.18 15.59 22.43
CA ALA A 29 36.31 14.87 21.18
C ALA A 29 35.01 14.11 20.95
N ALA A 30 34.42 14.25 19.76
CA ALA A 30 33.18 13.58 19.42
C ALA A 30 33.35 12.10 19.75
N GLU A 31 32.47 11.56 20.58
CA GLU A 31 32.53 10.12 20.87
C GLU A 31 32.12 9.39 19.61
N PRO A 32 32.95 8.46 19.10
CA PRO A 32 32.59 7.66 17.94
C PRO A 32 31.33 6.86 18.24
N LEU A 33 30.56 6.52 17.19
CA LEU A 33 29.43 5.61 17.36
C LEU A 33 29.87 4.31 18.07
N PRO A 34 29.07 3.79 19.02
CA PRO A 34 29.23 2.46 19.57
C PRO A 34 29.42 1.42 18.46
N ALA A 35 30.28 0.43 18.70
CA ALA A 35 30.67 -0.53 17.67
C ALA A 35 29.48 -1.31 17.09
N ASP A 36 28.46 -1.58 17.91
CA ASP A 36 27.22 -2.22 17.50
C ASP A 36 26.35 -1.33 16.62
N ALA A 37 26.24 -0.03 16.94
CA ALA A 37 25.53 0.95 16.12
C ALA A 37 26.24 1.17 14.78
N ALA A 38 27.57 1.29 14.79
CA ALA A 38 28.37 1.34 13.57
C ALA A 38 28.17 0.08 12.72
N ALA A 39 28.20 -1.12 13.31
CA ALA A 39 27.98 -2.38 12.60
C ALA A 39 26.57 -2.48 11.99
N LYS A 40 25.53 -1.96 12.65
CA LYS A 40 24.17 -1.89 12.10
C LYS A 40 24.09 -0.97 10.88
N ILE A 41 24.73 0.19 10.93
CA ILE A 41 24.84 1.10 9.80
C ILE A 41 25.58 0.42 8.64
N GLU A 42 26.70 -0.25 8.91
CA GLU A 42 27.45 -1.00 7.89
C GLU A 42 26.60 -2.10 7.25
N ALA A 43 25.85 -2.85 8.05
CA ALA A 43 24.96 -3.89 7.55
C ALA A 43 23.87 -3.31 6.64
N ALA A 44 23.23 -2.20 7.05
CA ALA A 44 22.21 -1.52 6.25
C ALA A 44 22.78 -0.97 4.93
N VAL A 45 23.99 -0.41 4.96
CA VAL A 45 24.68 0.04 3.75
C VAL A 45 24.98 -1.13 2.81
N ARG A 46 25.54 -2.23 3.34
CA ARG A 46 25.84 -3.43 2.53
C ARG A 46 24.58 -4.06 1.95
N GLU A 47 23.48 -4.05 2.69
CA GLU A 47 22.18 -4.50 2.21
C GLU A 47 21.71 -3.64 1.03
N ALA A 48 21.69 -2.32 1.20
CA ALA A 48 21.30 -1.39 0.14
C ALA A 48 22.18 -1.56 -1.11
N MET A 49 23.49 -1.72 -0.93
CA MET A 49 24.41 -1.98 -2.02
C MET A 49 24.11 -3.31 -2.73
N ARG A 50 23.83 -4.38 -1.99
CA ARG A 50 23.53 -5.70 -2.56
C ARG A 50 22.20 -5.72 -3.32
N GLN A 51 21.14 -5.17 -2.72
CA GLN A 51 19.81 -5.15 -3.32
C GLN A 51 19.80 -4.35 -4.63
N GLN A 52 20.46 -3.19 -4.63
CA GLN A 52 20.39 -2.26 -5.75
C GLN A 52 21.56 -2.44 -6.73
N GLY A 53 22.61 -3.17 -6.35
CA GLY A 53 23.83 -3.36 -7.16
C GLY A 53 24.68 -2.09 -7.21
N ILE A 54 24.81 -1.39 -6.08
CA ILE A 54 25.56 -0.13 -5.99
C ILE A 54 27.07 -0.46 -5.97
N PRO A 55 27.87 0.09 -6.91
CA PRO A 55 29.31 -0.17 -6.95
C PRO A 55 30.04 0.43 -5.76
N GLY A 56 29.79 1.70 -5.46
CA GLY A 56 30.44 2.47 -4.40
C GLY A 56 29.50 3.43 -3.70
N LEU A 57 29.59 3.50 -2.37
CA LEU A 57 28.73 4.31 -1.52
C LEU A 57 29.52 4.89 -0.33
N SER A 58 29.38 6.18 -0.06
CA SER A 58 29.91 6.84 1.15
C SER A 58 28.77 7.34 2.04
N VAL A 59 28.91 7.13 3.35
CA VAL A 59 27.99 7.61 4.39
C VAL A 59 28.76 8.42 5.42
N CYS A 60 28.22 9.58 5.79
CA CYS A 60 28.63 10.33 6.96
C CYS A 60 27.43 10.59 7.86
N VAL A 61 27.64 10.48 9.18
CA VAL A 61 26.60 10.61 10.20
C VAL A 61 27.08 11.55 11.30
N ALA A 62 26.21 12.47 11.68
CA ALA A 62 26.41 13.34 12.82
C ALA A 62 25.33 13.16 13.88
N ASP A 63 25.74 13.43 15.11
CA ASP A 63 24.98 13.31 16.34
C ASP A 63 25.39 14.50 17.23
N ARG A 64 24.39 15.20 17.80
CA ARG A 64 24.56 16.32 18.76
C ARG A 64 25.61 17.35 18.33
N GLY A 65 25.58 17.74 17.06
CA GLY A 65 26.45 18.80 16.55
C GLY A 65 27.84 18.36 16.08
N SER A 66 28.12 17.05 16.03
CA SER A 66 29.44 16.52 15.63
C SER A 66 29.33 15.26 14.76
N ILE A 67 30.29 15.08 13.84
CA ILE A 67 30.40 13.84 13.05
C ILE A 67 30.84 12.70 13.99
N VAL A 68 30.08 11.62 14.01
CA VAL A 68 30.31 10.44 14.88
C VAL A 68 30.62 9.17 14.09
N TYR A 69 30.34 9.16 12.79
CA TYR A 69 30.67 8.06 11.88
C TYR A 69 30.85 8.56 10.45
N SER A 70 31.82 8.00 9.74
CA SER A 70 32.15 8.36 8.36
C SER A 70 32.86 7.19 7.71
N ALA A 71 32.28 6.62 6.65
CA ALA A 71 32.82 5.43 5.99
C ALA A 71 32.53 5.40 4.48
N GLY A 72 33.38 4.68 3.76
CA GLY A 72 33.23 4.36 2.34
C GLY A 72 33.13 2.86 2.13
N PHE A 73 32.31 2.44 1.17
CA PHE A 73 32.02 1.05 0.84
C PHE A 73 32.09 0.83 -0.66
N GLY A 74 32.68 -0.29 -1.07
CA GLY A 74 32.79 -0.65 -2.49
C GLY A 74 33.80 0.21 -3.26
N LEU A 75 33.54 0.41 -4.55
CA LEU A 75 34.48 0.99 -5.51
C LEU A 75 34.00 2.34 -6.03
N ALA A 76 34.84 3.37 -5.86
CA ALA A 76 34.68 4.69 -6.46
C ALA A 76 34.93 4.65 -7.98
N ASP A 77 35.78 3.74 -8.42
CA ASP A 77 36.09 3.42 -9.81
C ASP A 77 36.22 1.89 -9.92
N VAL A 78 35.29 1.28 -10.64
CA VAL A 78 35.18 -0.17 -10.88
C VAL A 78 36.27 -0.63 -11.84
N GLU A 79 36.59 0.15 -12.88
CA GLU A 79 37.58 -0.24 -13.89
C GLU A 79 39.00 -0.30 -13.32
N ASN A 80 39.30 0.56 -12.35
CA ASN A 80 40.62 0.69 -11.73
C ASN A 80 40.68 0.17 -10.29
N GLU A 81 39.61 -0.47 -9.81
CA GLU A 81 39.48 -1.03 -8.46
C GLU A 81 39.79 -0.02 -7.34
N VAL A 82 39.43 1.25 -7.54
CA VAL A 82 39.65 2.31 -6.55
C VAL A 82 38.56 2.24 -5.48
N ALA A 83 38.94 2.02 -4.23
CA ALA A 83 37.99 1.95 -3.12
C ALA A 83 37.34 3.32 -2.81
N VAL A 84 36.07 3.29 -2.40
CA VAL A 84 35.42 4.46 -1.80
C VAL A 84 36.00 4.72 -0.40
N SER A 85 36.29 5.98 -0.10
CA SER A 85 36.61 6.46 1.24
C SER A 85 35.73 7.67 1.60
N PRO A 86 35.75 8.15 2.86
CA PRO A 86 35.11 9.41 3.22
C PRO A 86 35.58 10.65 2.42
N GLN A 87 36.73 10.55 1.75
CA GLN A 87 37.28 11.61 0.90
C GLN A 87 36.82 11.49 -0.55
N THR A 88 36.14 10.41 -0.93
CA THR A 88 35.61 10.24 -2.29
C THR A 88 34.57 11.31 -2.59
N VAL A 89 34.78 11.98 -3.72
CA VAL A 89 33.97 13.10 -4.19
C VAL A 89 32.94 12.58 -5.18
N PHE A 90 31.66 12.74 -4.83
CA PHE A 90 30.52 12.39 -5.66
C PHE A 90 29.80 13.65 -6.12
N ARG A 91 29.04 13.55 -7.21
CA ARG A 91 28.08 14.59 -7.60
C ARG A 91 27.02 14.71 -6.51
N THR A 92 26.70 15.94 -6.13
CA THR A 92 25.64 16.24 -5.15
C THR A 92 24.24 16.18 -5.78
N ALA A 93 24.15 16.27 -7.11
CA ALA A 93 22.89 16.40 -7.82
C ALA A 93 21.99 17.45 -7.14
N SER A 94 20.68 17.20 -7.02
CA SER A 94 19.72 18.20 -6.51
C SER A 94 19.93 18.67 -5.07
N ILE A 95 20.87 18.13 -4.29
CA ILE A 95 21.28 18.74 -3.01
C ILE A 95 21.79 20.18 -3.21
N ALA A 96 22.32 20.50 -4.39
CA ALA A 96 22.71 21.87 -4.76
C ALA A 96 21.56 22.90 -4.59
N LYS A 97 20.29 22.47 -4.68
CA LYS A 97 19.12 23.32 -4.44
C LYS A 97 19.03 23.78 -2.99
N ALA A 98 19.24 22.87 -2.05
CA ALA A 98 19.26 23.19 -0.62
C ALA A 98 20.38 24.17 -0.29
N ILE A 99 21.57 23.97 -0.85
CA ILE A 99 22.72 24.89 -0.70
C ILE A 99 22.40 26.28 -1.27
N THR A 100 21.83 26.33 -2.49
CA THR A 100 21.41 27.57 -3.16
C THR A 100 20.36 28.33 -2.34
N ALA A 101 19.39 27.61 -1.76
CA ALA A 101 18.36 28.21 -0.94
C ALA A 101 18.93 28.83 0.36
N VAL A 102 19.93 28.19 1.00
CA VAL A 102 20.60 28.77 2.18
C VAL A 102 21.33 30.06 1.80
N ALA A 103 22.02 30.09 0.66
CA ALA A 103 22.65 31.31 0.16
C ALA A 103 21.61 32.43 -0.09
N ALA A 104 20.46 32.09 -0.68
CA ALA A 104 19.37 33.05 -0.92
C ALA A 104 18.84 33.64 0.39
N MET A 105 18.60 32.78 1.39
CA MET A 105 18.10 33.20 2.70
C MET A 105 19.12 34.05 3.47
N ARG A 106 20.43 33.79 3.31
CA ARG A 106 21.49 34.62 3.90
C ARG A 106 21.53 36.03 3.30
N LEU A 107 21.41 36.14 1.98
CA LEU A 107 21.30 37.44 1.31
C LEU A 107 20.01 38.16 1.75
N ALA A 108 18.90 37.43 1.90
CA ALA A 108 17.63 38.00 2.32
C ALA A 108 17.68 38.53 3.76
N ALA A 109 18.33 37.80 4.66
CA ALA A 109 18.53 38.22 6.05
C ALA A 109 19.35 39.53 6.17
N ARG A 110 20.20 39.83 5.18
CA ARG A 110 20.98 41.08 5.10
C ARG A 110 20.29 42.18 4.28
N GLY A 111 19.11 41.90 3.72
CA GLY A 111 18.40 42.82 2.84
C GLY A 111 19.06 43.03 1.47
N GLU A 112 20.01 42.16 1.09
CA GLU A 112 20.70 42.21 -0.21
C GLU A 112 19.80 41.69 -1.34
N ILE A 113 18.90 40.75 -1.03
CA ILE A 113 17.85 40.27 -1.92
C ILE A 113 16.48 40.36 -1.25
N ASP A 114 15.48 40.82 -1.99
CA ASP A 114 14.07 40.75 -1.63
C ASP A 114 13.48 39.54 -2.37
N LEU A 115 13.15 38.49 -1.63
CA LEU A 115 12.70 37.23 -2.21
C LEU A 115 11.33 37.35 -2.88
N ASP A 116 10.56 38.39 -2.57
CA ASP A 116 9.20 38.62 -3.06
C ASP A 116 9.15 39.69 -4.16
N ALA A 117 10.30 40.31 -4.50
CA ALA A 117 10.40 41.17 -5.65
C ALA A 117 10.37 40.37 -6.97
N PRO A 118 9.88 40.97 -8.09
CA PRO A 118 9.99 40.37 -9.41
C PRO A 118 11.45 40.00 -9.74
N VAL A 119 11.68 38.80 -10.26
CA VAL A 119 13.03 38.26 -10.50
C VAL A 119 13.87 39.16 -11.42
N GLN A 120 13.23 39.90 -12.32
CA GLN A 120 13.85 40.84 -13.25
C GLN A 120 14.59 41.99 -12.55
N LYS A 121 14.27 42.29 -11.28
CA LYS A 121 15.04 43.22 -10.45
C LYS A 121 16.51 42.80 -10.34
N TYR A 122 16.75 41.50 -10.28
CA TYR A 122 18.08 40.90 -10.12
C TYR A 122 18.60 40.27 -11.41
N VAL A 123 17.70 39.89 -12.33
CA VAL A 123 18.05 39.35 -13.66
C VAL A 123 17.36 40.18 -14.75
N PRO A 124 17.81 41.41 -15.05
CA PRO A 124 17.12 42.30 -16.01
C PRO A 124 17.04 41.74 -17.44
N THR A 125 17.87 40.76 -17.76
CA THR A 125 17.89 40.07 -19.06
C THR A 125 16.88 38.92 -19.15
N PHE A 126 16.24 38.52 -18.05
CA PHE A 126 15.20 37.50 -18.08
C PHE A 126 13.92 38.08 -18.69
N PRO A 127 13.31 37.43 -19.70
CA PRO A 127 12.14 37.99 -20.39
C PRO A 127 10.95 38.19 -19.46
N GLU A 128 10.22 39.29 -19.66
CA GLU A 128 8.91 39.51 -19.04
C GLU A 128 7.94 38.37 -19.37
N LYS A 129 7.17 37.95 -18.37
CA LYS A 129 6.19 36.86 -18.46
C LYS A 129 4.78 37.43 -18.23
N PRO A 130 3.72 36.70 -18.63
CA PRO A 130 2.34 37.13 -18.38
C PRO A 130 2.02 37.39 -16.90
N TRP A 131 2.73 36.71 -15.98
CA TRP A 131 2.63 36.89 -14.55
C TRP A 131 4.01 37.19 -13.93
N PRO A 132 4.10 38.07 -12.92
CA PRO A 132 5.35 38.31 -12.21
C PRO A 132 5.76 37.05 -11.44
N LEU A 133 7.05 36.73 -11.47
CA LEU A 133 7.61 35.59 -10.74
C LEU A 133 8.67 36.09 -9.75
N THR A 134 8.74 35.46 -8.59
CA THR A 134 9.63 35.87 -7.48
C THR A 134 10.67 34.80 -7.16
N THR A 135 11.79 35.20 -6.54
CA THR A 135 12.82 34.24 -6.10
C THR A 135 12.26 33.26 -5.06
N ARG A 136 11.35 33.69 -4.18
CA ARG A 136 10.67 32.80 -3.22
C ARG A 136 9.93 31.66 -3.93
N GLN A 137 9.15 32.00 -4.95
CA GLN A 137 8.40 31.01 -5.73
C GLN A 137 9.31 30.06 -6.48
N LEU A 138 10.49 30.51 -6.93
CA LEU A 138 11.48 29.63 -7.55
C LEU A 138 12.06 28.61 -6.55
N LEU A 139 12.43 29.08 -5.35
CA LEU A 139 12.99 28.25 -4.29
C LEU A 139 11.97 27.23 -3.73
N SER A 140 10.68 27.49 -3.90
CA SER A 140 9.59 26.62 -3.44
C SER A 140 8.90 25.82 -4.55
N HIS A 141 9.45 25.80 -5.77
CA HIS A 141 8.83 25.12 -6.92
C HIS A 141 7.41 25.61 -7.26
N LEU A 142 7.11 26.88 -6.96
CA LEU A 142 5.83 27.55 -7.28
C LEU A 142 5.96 28.55 -8.44
N GLY A 143 7.14 28.66 -9.07
CA GLY A 143 7.40 29.70 -10.08
C GLY A 143 6.89 29.42 -11.51
N GLY A 144 6.38 28.23 -11.80
CA GLY A 144 5.86 27.86 -13.14
C GLY A 144 6.92 27.68 -14.24
N VAL A 145 8.22 27.79 -13.92
CA VAL A 145 9.32 27.53 -14.85
C VAL A 145 9.43 26.03 -15.12
N ARG A 146 9.37 25.61 -16.38
CA ARG A 146 9.41 24.18 -16.76
C ARG A 146 10.66 23.45 -16.27
N HIS A 147 10.57 22.13 -16.16
CA HIS A 147 11.74 21.27 -16.00
C HIS A 147 12.35 20.88 -17.37
N TYR A 148 13.30 19.94 -17.39
CA TYR A 148 13.87 19.41 -18.63
C TYR A 148 12.77 18.80 -19.51
N ASN A 149 12.85 19.03 -20.82
CA ASN A 149 11.91 18.46 -21.79
C ASN A 149 12.45 17.19 -22.48
N SER A 150 13.72 16.84 -22.24
CA SER A 150 14.42 15.76 -22.95
C SER A 150 15.65 15.28 -22.19
N ARG A 151 16.12 14.09 -22.55
CA ARG A 151 17.35 13.50 -22.00
C ARG A 151 18.61 14.29 -22.39
N SER A 152 18.63 14.92 -23.56
CA SER A 152 19.75 15.76 -24.00
C SER A 152 19.86 17.04 -23.17
N GLU A 153 18.75 17.61 -22.71
CA GLU A 153 18.78 18.67 -21.70
C GLU A 153 19.22 18.11 -20.34
N ALA A 154 18.65 17.00 -19.89
CA ALA A 154 18.98 16.42 -18.60
C ALA A 154 20.47 16.01 -18.47
N ASN A 155 21.08 15.52 -19.57
CA ASN A 155 22.46 15.04 -19.67
C ASN A 155 23.24 15.84 -20.74
N SER A 156 23.11 17.16 -20.73
CA SER A 156 23.83 18.03 -21.66
C SER A 156 25.34 17.76 -21.61
N THR A 157 25.98 17.70 -22.78
CA THR A 157 27.45 17.69 -22.92
C THR A 157 27.99 19.05 -23.34
N ARG A 158 27.11 20.04 -23.52
CA ARG A 158 27.49 21.42 -23.82
C ARG A 158 27.98 22.10 -22.54
N HIS A 159 29.14 22.76 -22.66
CA HIS A 159 29.69 23.60 -21.62
C HIS A 159 29.11 25.02 -21.63
N PHE A 160 28.92 25.58 -20.44
CA PHE A 160 28.40 26.93 -20.20
C PHE A 160 29.35 27.67 -19.24
N ALA A 161 29.73 28.90 -19.59
CA ALA A 161 30.78 29.62 -18.86
C ALA A 161 30.31 30.18 -17.50
N GLY A 162 29.00 30.42 -17.33
CA GLY A 162 28.42 30.87 -16.07
C GLY A 162 26.93 30.49 -15.95
N VAL A 163 26.38 30.61 -14.74
CA VAL A 163 24.99 30.17 -14.48
C VAL A 163 23.95 30.95 -15.28
N GLY A 164 24.23 32.23 -15.57
CA GLY A 164 23.40 33.06 -16.45
C GLY A 164 23.36 32.59 -17.91
N ASP A 165 24.41 31.95 -18.43
CA ASP A 165 24.40 31.41 -19.80
C ASP A 165 23.44 30.22 -19.94
N GLY A 166 23.24 29.46 -18.85
CA GLY A 166 22.29 28.35 -18.79
C GLY A 166 20.83 28.78 -18.98
N LEU A 167 20.50 30.05 -18.69
CA LEU A 167 19.15 30.58 -18.90
C LEU A 167 18.74 30.57 -20.36
N ARG A 168 19.69 30.64 -21.32
CA ARG A 168 19.38 30.62 -22.76
C ARG A 168 18.66 29.35 -23.21
N VAL A 169 18.73 28.27 -22.42
CA VAL A 169 18.05 27.00 -22.69
C VAL A 169 16.53 27.12 -22.56
N PHE A 170 16.03 27.95 -21.64
CA PHE A 170 14.60 27.98 -21.30
C PHE A 170 14.00 29.39 -21.12
N ALA A 171 14.79 30.45 -21.04
CA ALA A 171 14.33 31.77 -20.63
C ALA A 171 13.24 32.37 -21.53
N ASN A 172 13.20 32.01 -22.82
CA ASN A 172 12.19 32.50 -23.77
C ASN A 172 10.90 31.69 -23.78
N GLU A 173 10.82 30.60 -23.01
CA GLU A 173 9.65 29.74 -22.99
C GLU A 173 8.58 30.24 -22.01
N PRO A 174 7.28 29.95 -22.26
CA PRO A 174 6.21 30.37 -21.36
C PRO A 174 6.31 29.67 -19.99
N LEU A 175 5.75 30.31 -18.96
CA LEU A 175 5.46 29.62 -17.70
C LEU A 175 4.35 28.60 -17.94
N LEU A 176 4.44 27.42 -17.32
CA LEU A 176 3.45 26.35 -17.49
C LEU A 176 2.14 26.63 -16.74
N HIS A 177 2.19 27.50 -15.73
CA HIS A 177 1.03 27.97 -14.97
C HIS A 177 1.37 29.29 -14.27
N GLU A 178 0.35 29.94 -13.74
CA GLU A 178 0.51 31.13 -12.90
C GLU A 178 1.34 30.80 -11.64
N PRO A 179 2.33 31.64 -11.28
CA PRO A 179 3.12 31.42 -10.08
C PRO A 179 2.26 31.35 -8.81
N GLY A 180 2.54 30.39 -7.93
CA GLY A 180 1.79 30.14 -6.70
C GLY A 180 0.56 29.25 -6.85
N THR A 181 0.00 29.05 -8.06
CA THR A 181 -1.24 28.28 -8.22
C THR A 181 -1.03 26.77 -8.25
N LYS A 182 0.18 26.31 -8.59
CA LYS A 182 0.53 24.88 -8.68
C LYS A 182 1.97 24.64 -8.23
N TYR A 183 2.20 23.47 -7.66
CA TYR A 183 3.54 22.95 -7.41
C TYR A 183 4.09 22.28 -8.69
N LEU A 184 5.30 22.68 -9.09
CA LEU A 184 6.01 22.14 -10.25
C LEU A 184 7.51 22.10 -9.95
N TYR A 185 8.03 20.89 -9.70
CA TYR A 185 9.45 20.69 -9.48
C TYR A 185 10.27 21.14 -10.70
N SER A 186 11.29 21.98 -10.47
CA SER A 186 12.05 22.59 -11.57
C SER A 186 13.50 22.92 -11.18
N THR A 187 14.45 22.20 -11.80
CA THR A 187 15.87 22.60 -11.79
C THR A 187 16.11 23.92 -12.51
N PHE A 188 15.42 24.20 -13.63
CA PHE A 188 15.59 25.48 -14.32
C PHE A 188 15.07 26.66 -13.50
N GLY A 189 14.04 26.45 -12.67
CA GLY A 189 13.62 27.43 -11.67
C GLY A 189 14.76 27.77 -10.69
N PHE A 190 15.50 26.77 -10.21
CA PHE A 190 16.68 26.98 -9.35
C PHE A 190 17.87 27.62 -10.09
N ASN A 191 18.06 27.35 -11.38
CA ASN A 191 19.08 28.02 -12.18
C ASN A 191 18.78 29.53 -12.31
N LEU A 192 17.51 29.88 -12.51
CA LEU A 192 17.07 31.26 -12.48
C LEU A 192 17.23 31.90 -11.10
N ALA A 193 16.90 31.17 -10.02
CA ALA A 193 17.17 31.63 -8.67
C ALA A 193 18.66 31.91 -8.47
N GLY A 194 19.55 30.98 -8.82
CA GLY A 194 21.00 31.18 -8.72
C GLY A 194 21.51 32.39 -9.51
N THR A 195 20.96 32.66 -10.69
CA THR A 195 21.29 33.87 -11.46
C THR A 195 20.79 35.15 -10.77
N ALA A 196 19.62 35.10 -10.12
CA ALA A 196 19.12 36.20 -9.30
C ALA A 196 20.02 36.46 -8.07
N LEU A 197 20.58 35.40 -7.48
CA LEU A 197 21.55 35.52 -6.39
C LEU A 197 22.85 36.18 -6.85
N GLU A 198 23.40 35.82 -8.02
CA GLU A 198 24.56 36.50 -8.62
C GLU A 198 24.29 37.99 -8.86
N GLY A 199 23.13 38.31 -9.45
CA GLY A 199 22.73 39.68 -9.71
C GLY A 199 22.53 40.52 -8.45
N ALA A 200 22.00 39.92 -7.38
CA ALA A 200 21.84 40.57 -6.09
C ALA A 200 23.18 40.81 -5.38
N ALA A 201 24.07 39.80 -5.40
CA ALA A 201 25.34 39.85 -4.67
C ALA A 201 26.47 40.57 -5.44
N GLY A 202 26.33 40.75 -6.75
CA GLY A 202 27.35 41.39 -7.60
C GLY A 202 28.64 40.58 -7.74
N THR A 203 28.60 39.27 -7.50
CA THR A 203 29.72 38.33 -7.60
C THR A 203 29.25 37.05 -8.29
N ASP A 204 30.18 36.29 -8.88
CA ASP A 204 29.84 34.99 -9.46
C ASP A 204 29.33 34.00 -8.40
N PHE A 205 28.52 33.03 -8.84
CA PHE A 205 27.76 32.13 -8.00
C PHE A 205 28.65 31.24 -7.13
N MET A 206 29.81 30.79 -7.65
CA MET A 206 30.72 29.93 -6.89
C MET A 206 31.47 30.71 -5.81
N SER A 207 31.89 31.95 -6.10
CA SER A 207 32.42 32.85 -5.08
C SER A 207 31.39 33.17 -3.99
N LEU A 208 30.12 33.35 -4.38
CA LEU A 208 29.02 33.53 -3.43
C LEU A 208 28.86 32.31 -2.52
N LEU A 209 28.76 31.10 -3.08
CA LEU A 209 28.62 29.87 -2.28
C LEU A 209 29.84 29.63 -1.39
N SER A 210 31.06 29.91 -1.87
CA SER A 210 32.29 29.81 -1.08
C SER A 210 32.21 30.70 0.16
N ARG A 211 31.93 31.98 -0.04
CA ARG A 211 31.87 33.00 1.02
C ARG A 211 30.72 32.75 2.00
N GLU A 212 29.54 32.42 1.50
CA GLU A 212 28.33 32.35 2.33
C GLU A 212 28.12 30.99 2.98
N ILE A 213 28.61 29.91 2.38
CA ILE A 213 28.29 28.54 2.79
C ILE A 213 29.55 27.69 3.02
N PHE A 214 30.41 27.53 2.00
CA PHE A 214 31.47 26.51 2.07
C PHE A 214 32.55 26.85 3.09
N GLU A 215 33.06 28.09 3.10
CA GLU A 215 34.06 28.51 4.08
C GLU A 215 33.48 28.53 5.52
N PRO A 216 32.28 29.11 5.77
CA PRO A 216 31.69 29.09 7.11
C PRO A 216 31.36 27.69 7.64
N ALA A 217 30.88 26.79 6.78
CA ALA A 217 30.56 25.42 7.17
C ALA A 217 31.78 24.48 7.17
N GLY A 218 32.91 24.89 6.59
CA GLY A 218 34.11 24.06 6.46
C GLY A 218 34.00 22.98 5.40
N MET A 219 33.24 23.22 4.32
CA MET A 219 33.06 22.31 3.19
C MET A 219 34.22 22.44 2.18
N ARG A 220 35.37 21.88 2.53
CA ARG A 220 36.64 22.14 1.81
C ARG A 220 36.78 21.41 0.48
N GLN A 221 35.97 20.39 0.24
CA GLN A 221 36.00 19.56 -0.98
C GLN A 221 34.82 19.85 -1.90
N THR A 222 33.92 20.75 -1.50
CA THR A 222 32.72 21.10 -2.26
C THR A 222 33.03 22.18 -3.28
N GLN A 223 32.72 21.91 -4.55
CA GLN A 223 32.96 22.82 -5.67
C GLN A 223 32.04 22.50 -6.85
N ALA A 224 32.10 23.32 -7.91
CA ALA A 224 31.40 23.04 -9.15
C ALA A 224 31.91 21.73 -9.79
N ASP A 225 31.00 20.95 -10.37
CA ASP A 225 31.34 19.75 -11.13
C ASP A 225 31.83 20.13 -12.53
N ASP A 226 32.98 20.79 -12.60
CA ASP A 226 33.62 21.20 -13.85
C ASP A 226 34.37 20.02 -14.47
N HIS A 227 34.04 19.69 -15.71
CA HIS A 227 34.67 18.62 -16.46
C HIS A 227 36.15 18.92 -16.79
N PHE A 228 36.52 20.21 -16.91
CA PHE A 228 37.89 20.61 -17.26
C PHE A 228 38.81 20.74 -16.04
N THR A 229 38.26 20.71 -14.83
CA THR A 229 39.02 20.82 -13.59
C THR A 229 39.41 19.42 -13.08
N VAL A 230 40.67 19.28 -12.64
CA VAL A 230 41.14 18.07 -11.96
C VAL A 230 40.62 18.08 -10.53
N ILE A 231 39.70 17.17 -10.23
CA ILE A 231 39.06 17.03 -8.91
C ILE A 231 39.63 15.77 -8.23
N PRO A 232 40.43 15.91 -7.15
CA PRO A 232 40.95 14.77 -6.42
C PRO A 232 39.83 13.86 -5.90
N HIS A 233 40.04 12.54 -5.94
CA HIS A 233 39.11 11.53 -5.42
C HIS A 233 37.72 11.53 -6.05
N ARG A 234 37.54 12.11 -7.25
CA ARG A 234 36.28 12.05 -8.00
C ARG A 234 35.91 10.61 -8.30
N ALA A 235 34.68 10.21 -7.96
CA ALA A 235 34.15 8.90 -8.31
C ALA A 235 33.73 8.86 -9.79
N GLU A 236 33.95 7.71 -10.43
CA GLU A 236 33.37 7.40 -11.72
C GLU A 236 31.92 6.99 -11.56
N GLY A 237 31.07 7.47 -12.47
CA GLY A 237 29.62 7.31 -12.38
C GLY A 237 29.11 6.14 -13.20
N TYR A 238 28.23 5.34 -12.62
CA TYR A 238 27.71 4.13 -13.24
C TYR A 238 26.18 4.13 -13.36
N LEU A 239 25.70 3.27 -14.24
CA LEU A 239 24.31 2.91 -14.41
C LEU A 239 24.21 1.39 -14.54
N ARG A 240 23.24 0.79 -13.84
CA ARG A 240 23.00 -0.64 -13.89
C ARG A 240 21.89 -0.94 -14.89
N TYR A 241 22.13 -1.87 -15.81
CA TYR A 241 21.12 -2.27 -16.78
C TYR A 241 20.08 -3.14 -16.10
N SER A 242 18.83 -2.75 -16.31
CA SER A 242 17.65 -3.50 -15.96
C SER A 242 16.58 -3.20 -16.97
N GLU A 243 15.60 -4.06 -16.97
CA GLU A 243 14.34 -3.89 -17.64
C GLU A 243 13.69 -2.48 -17.46
N ARG A 244 13.86 -1.87 -16.28
CA ARG A 244 13.34 -0.54 -15.90
C ARG A 244 14.26 0.62 -16.28
N THR A 245 15.56 0.37 -16.42
CA THR A 245 16.57 1.37 -16.75
C THR A 245 16.98 1.31 -18.22
N ALA A 246 16.42 0.39 -19.03
CA ALA A 246 16.78 0.18 -20.43
C ALA A 246 16.71 1.47 -21.28
N ASN A 247 15.73 2.35 -21.04
CA ASN A 247 15.60 3.65 -21.73
C ASN A 247 16.73 4.66 -21.38
N ARG A 248 17.53 4.36 -20.36
CA ARG A 248 18.74 5.10 -19.96
C ARG A 248 20.00 4.57 -20.62
N PHE A 249 19.92 3.53 -21.41
CA PHE A 249 21.06 3.03 -22.18
C PHE A 249 21.02 3.56 -23.61
N PRO A 250 22.17 3.68 -24.29
CA PRO A 250 22.16 3.83 -25.73
C PRO A 250 21.70 2.52 -26.36
N ALA A 251 21.80 2.47 -27.67
CA ALA A 251 21.71 1.24 -28.37
C ALA A 251 22.91 0.32 -28.05
N GLY A 252 22.70 -0.82 -27.38
CA GLY A 252 23.75 -1.78 -27.03
C GLY A 252 23.23 -3.17 -26.58
N PRO A 253 24.06 -4.23 -26.67
CA PRO A 253 23.76 -5.53 -26.07
C PRO A 253 24.06 -5.47 -24.57
N PHE A 254 23.19 -4.78 -23.83
CA PHE A 254 23.28 -4.69 -22.37
C PHE A 254 22.64 -5.90 -21.72
N LYS A 255 23.28 -6.43 -20.68
CA LYS A 255 22.83 -7.61 -19.96
C LYS A 255 22.18 -7.20 -18.65
N ASP A 256 21.05 -7.83 -18.35
CA ASP A 256 20.31 -7.60 -17.11
C ASP A 256 21.20 -7.81 -15.89
N GLY A 257 21.15 -6.84 -14.97
CA GLY A 257 21.91 -6.85 -13.74
C GLY A 257 23.37 -6.37 -13.85
N GLU A 258 23.93 -6.17 -15.05
CA GLU A 258 25.30 -5.68 -15.23
C GLU A 258 25.42 -4.14 -15.07
N ILE A 259 26.60 -3.69 -14.65
CA ILE A 259 26.95 -2.28 -14.45
C ILE A 259 27.72 -1.75 -15.67
N TYR A 260 27.43 -0.52 -16.06
CA TYR A 260 28.06 0.17 -17.19
C TYR A 260 28.34 1.64 -16.83
N ASN A 261 29.24 2.27 -17.57
CA ASN A 261 29.56 3.69 -17.39
C ASN A 261 28.35 4.57 -17.71
N ALA A 262 28.10 5.55 -16.85
CA ALA A 262 27.05 6.52 -17.05
C ALA A 262 27.33 7.42 -18.27
N SER A 263 26.28 8.06 -18.78
CA SER A 263 26.41 8.99 -19.91
C SER A 263 27.32 10.19 -19.56
N LEU A 264 28.14 10.62 -20.53
CA LEU A 264 28.89 11.87 -20.41
C LEU A 264 27.93 13.03 -20.14
N HIS A 265 28.28 13.86 -19.17
CA HIS A 265 27.41 14.91 -18.67
C HIS A 265 28.23 16.09 -18.14
N ASP A 266 28.07 17.23 -18.79
CA ASP A 266 28.54 18.54 -18.34
C ASP A 266 27.41 19.26 -17.57
N THR A 267 27.69 19.62 -16.32
CA THR A 267 26.67 20.14 -15.40
C THR A 267 26.69 21.67 -15.28
N SER A 268 27.59 22.34 -16.00
CA SER A 268 27.85 23.78 -15.92
C SER A 268 26.60 24.64 -16.14
N MET A 269 25.63 24.16 -16.92
CA MET A 269 24.36 24.88 -17.13
C MET A 269 23.44 24.94 -15.91
N LYS A 270 23.69 24.11 -14.89
CA LYS A 270 22.77 23.86 -13.78
C LYS A 270 23.43 23.81 -12.41
N VAL A 271 24.56 24.50 -12.24
CA VAL A 271 25.27 24.56 -10.95
C VAL A 271 24.33 24.84 -9.76
N PRO A 272 23.42 25.83 -9.80
CA PRO A 272 22.51 26.10 -8.67
C PRO A 272 21.51 24.97 -8.38
N GLY A 273 21.09 24.25 -9.42
CA GLY A 273 20.07 23.22 -9.29
C GLY A 273 20.58 21.79 -9.22
N GLY A 274 21.86 21.53 -9.54
CA GLY A 274 22.42 20.18 -9.50
C GLY A 274 23.91 20.00 -9.83
N GLY A 275 24.65 21.06 -10.18
CA GLY A 275 26.01 20.95 -10.75
C GLY A 275 27.17 21.09 -9.76
N LEU A 276 27.00 20.66 -8.50
CA LEU A 276 28.08 20.62 -7.51
C LEU A 276 28.57 19.18 -7.28
N VAL A 277 29.84 19.03 -6.90
CA VAL A 277 30.39 17.82 -6.28
C VAL A 277 30.75 18.07 -4.81
N SER A 278 30.73 17.03 -4.00
CA SER A 278 31.03 17.11 -2.57
C SER A 278 31.42 15.72 -2.00
N THR A 279 31.78 15.70 -0.71
CA THR A 279 31.90 14.48 0.09
C THR A 279 30.73 14.37 1.06
N SER A 280 30.45 13.15 1.54
CA SER A 280 29.43 12.94 2.56
C SER A 280 29.72 13.75 3.83
N GLU A 281 30.99 13.91 4.21
CA GLU A 281 31.38 14.74 5.36
C GLU A 281 31.10 16.23 5.17
N ASP A 282 31.38 16.78 3.98
CA ASP A 282 31.10 18.19 3.70
C ASP A 282 29.60 18.49 3.74
N LEU A 283 28.77 17.59 3.20
CA LEU A 283 27.31 17.73 3.28
C LEU A 283 26.79 17.63 4.73
N VAL A 284 27.39 16.78 5.57
CA VAL A 284 27.05 16.75 7.01
C VAL A 284 27.55 18.02 7.72
N ARG A 285 28.74 18.54 7.40
CA ARG A 285 29.21 19.82 7.94
C ARG A 285 28.27 20.98 7.59
N PHE A 286 27.74 20.99 6.38
CA PHE A 286 26.70 21.93 5.95
C PHE A 286 25.46 21.85 6.84
N LEU A 287 24.92 20.65 7.08
CA LEU A 287 23.77 20.45 7.97
C LEU A 287 24.08 20.90 9.40
N LEU A 288 25.27 20.59 9.92
CA LEU A 288 25.68 21.00 11.26
C LEU A 288 25.80 22.52 11.39
N ALA A 289 26.40 23.19 10.41
CA ALA A 289 26.51 24.65 10.40
C ALA A 289 25.14 25.34 10.27
N LEU A 290 24.25 24.77 9.45
CA LEU A 290 22.87 25.24 9.36
C LEU A 290 22.12 25.05 10.67
N HIS A 291 22.16 23.86 11.26
CA HIS A 291 21.44 23.51 12.47
C HIS A 291 21.90 24.32 13.70
N ARG A 292 23.22 24.53 13.86
CA ARG A 292 23.79 25.36 14.95
C ARG A 292 23.47 26.85 14.83
N GLY A 293 23.02 27.29 13.67
CA GLY A 293 22.76 28.68 13.37
C GLY A 293 23.97 29.49 12.93
N ASP A 294 25.04 28.81 12.51
CA ASP A 294 26.22 29.45 11.90
C ASP A 294 25.85 30.03 10.51
N LEU A 295 24.90 29.37 9.82
CA LEU A 295 24.45 29.79 8.48
C LEU A 295 23.19 30.67 8.48
N LEU A 296 22.19 30.37 9.30
CA LEU A 296 20.94 31.13 9.39
C LEU A 296 20.48 31.18 10.84
N ASP A 297 19.87 32.27 11.27
CA ASP A 297 19.22 32.35 12.57
C ASP A 297 17.95 31.49 12.63
N GLU A 298 17.32 31.42 13.80
CA GLU A 298 16.13 30.60 14.01
C GLU A 298 14.98 30.98 13.06
N ALA A 299 14.71 32.28 12.89
CA ALA A 299 13.67 32.76 12.00
C ALA A 299 13.92 32.35 10.54
N GLY A 300 15.17 32.47 10.07
CA GLY A 300 15.58 32.03 8.74
C GLY A 300 15.41 30.52 8.54
N ARG A 301 15.77 29.71 9.54
CA ARG A 301 15.60 28.24 9.48
C ARG A 301 14.12 27.83 9.50
N THR A 302 13.32 28.44 10.37
CA THR A 302 11.87 28.18 10.42
C THR A 302 11.21 28.53 9.09
N ALA A 303 11.51 29.71 8.52
CA ALA A 303 10.97 30.10 7.22
C ALA A 303 11.38 29.13 6.10
N MET A 304 12.62 28.64 6.15
CA MET A 304 13.17 27.69 5.17
C MET A 304 12.53 26.29 5.27
N TRP A 305 12.27 25.81 6.48
CA TRP A 305 11.71 24.48 6.75
C TRP A 305 10.18 24.46 6.94
N THR A 306 9.51 25.58 6.65
CA THR A 306 8.04 25.62 6.59
C THR A 306 7.58 25.22 5.19
N ALA A 307 6.77 24.16 5.10
CA ALA A 307 6.17 23.76 3.83
C ALA A 307 5.36 24.91 3.22
N GLN A 308 5.63 25.23 1.95
CA GLN A 308 4.92 26.29 1.24
C GLN A 308 3.56 25.78 0.77
N GLN A 309 2.64 26.70 0.48
CA GLN A 309 1.29 26.38 0.05
C GLN A 309 0.99 26.99 -1.31
N THR A 310 0.17 26.31 -2.10
CA THR A 310 -0.45 26.89 -3.29
C THR A 310 -1.50 27.93 -2.89
N THR A 311 -1.90 28.78 -3.83
CA THR A 311 -2.89 29.87 -3.60
C THR A 311 -4.26 29.36 -3.14
N ASP A 312 -4.59 28.09 -3.38
CA ASP A 312 -5.80 27.41 -2.88
C ASP A 312 -5.62 26.75 -1.49
N GLY A 313 -4.48 26.99 -0.83
CA GLY A 313 -4.21 26.54 0.54
C GLY A 313 -3.64 25.12 0.68
N LYS A 314 -3.32 24.43 -0.41
CA LYS A 314 -2.75 23.08 -0.34
C LYS A 314 -1.27 23.14 -0.01
N SER A 315 -0.85 22.36 0.98
CA SER A 315 0.58 22.18 1.29
C SER A 315 1.30 21.49 0.15
N THR A 316 2.54 21.92 -0.12
CA THR A 316 3.42 21.31 -1.12
C THR A 316 4.35 20.24 -0.56
N GLY A 317 4.43 20.09 0.77
CA GLY A 317 5.45 19.25 1.43
C GLY A 317 6.90 19.74 1.20
N TYR A 318 7.07 20.95 0.64
CA TYR A 318 8.37 21.48 0.25
C TYR A 318 8.52 22.92 0.78
N GLY A 319 9.61 23.15 1.52
CA GLY A 319 10.00 24.47 2.01
C GLY A 319 10.80 25.25 0.96
N LEU A 320 11.65 26.18 1.40
CA LEU A 320 12.54 26.91 0.51
C LEU A 320 13.78 26.07 0.23
N GLY A 321 13.72 25.20 -0.78
CA GLY A 321 14.81 24.29 -1.19
C GLY A 321 14.95 23.01 -0.37
N TRP A 322 13.94 22.65 0.43
CA TRP A 322 13.96 21.48 1.32
C TRP A 322 12.66 20.69 1.20
N GLY A 323 12.76 19.37 1.10
CA GLY A 323 11.65 18.50 1.46
C GLY A 323 11.42 18.57 2.97
N VAL A 324 10.16 18.70 3.38
CA VAL A 324 9.75 18.78 4.78
C VAL A 324 8.75 17.67 5.02
N LYS A 325 9.10 16.74 5.92
CA LYS A 325 8.27 15.59 6.24
C LYS A 325 8.12 15.48 7.75
N GLU A 326 6.91 15.17 8.20
CA GLU A 326 6.67 14.82 9.59
C GLU A 326 6.73 13.30 9.71
N VAL A 327 7.61 12.77 10.55
CA VAL A 327 7.70 11.34 10.88
C VAL A 327 7.64 11.21 12.39
N ASP A 328 6.64 10.52 12.91
CA ASP A 328 6.44 10.29 14.36
C ASP A 328 6.39 11.58 15.21
N GLY A 329 5.89 12.68 14.64
CA GLY A 329 5.83 14.00 15.27
C GLY A 329 7.16 14.75 15.30
N VAL A 330 8.17 14.25 14.58
CA VAL A 330 9.46 14.88 14.37
C VAL A 330 9.52 15.40 12.93
N THR A 331 9.76 16.69 12.77
CA THR A 331 10.05 17.29 11.47
C THR A 331 11.39 16.79 10.95
N LEU A 332 11.40 16.00 9.89
CA LEU A 332 12.59 15.67 9.13
C LEU A 332 12.71 16.62 7.94
N VAL A 333 13.89 17.18 7.76
CA VAL A 333 14.19 18.06 6.63
C VAL A 333 15.31 17.45 5.81
N GLY A 334 15.13 17.41 4.50
CA GLY A 334 16.10 16.75 3.64
C GLY A 334 15.90 17.05 2.18
N HIS A 335 16.77 16.49 1.36
CA HIS A 335 16.64 16.55 -0.08
C HIS A 335 17.30 15.32 -0.70
N GLY A 336 16.68 14.75 -1.73
CA GLY A 336 17.28 13.70 -2.57
C GLY A 336 17.86 14.28 -3.85
N GLY A 337 18.92 13.68 -4.38
CA GLY A 337 19.54 14.10 -5.63
C GLY A 337 19.81 12.92 -6.54
N GLY A 338 19.29 12.97 -7.76
CA GLY A 338 19.59 12.00 -8.82
C GLY A 338 20.14 12.71 -10.06
N GLN A 339 21.21 12.15 -10.63
CA GLN A 339 21.81 12.64 -11.86
C GLN A 339 22.59 11.51 -12.55
N ALA A 340 22.91 11.65 -13.84
CA ALA A 340 23.76 10.68 -14.55
C ALA A 340 24.99 10.25 -13.71
N GLY A 341 25.04 8.96 -13.41
CA GLY A 341 26.11 8.32 -12.64
C GLY A 341 26.08 8.52 -11.12
N THR A 342 25.02 9.07 -10.53
CA THR A 342 24.97 9.26 -9.07
C THR A 342 23.57 9.26 -8.49
N SER A 343 23.49 8.87 -7.21
CA SER A 343 22.34 9.16 -6.35
C SER A 343 22.85 9.61 -4.99
N THR A 344 22.16 10.56 -4.39
CA THR A 344 22.53 11.20 -3.13
C THR A 344 21.30 11.46 -2.28
N TYR A 345 21.49 11.44 -0.97
CA TYR A 345 20.46 11.86 -0.03
C TYR A 345 21.09 12.56 1.16
N LEU A 346 20.45 13.65 1.59
CA LEU A 346 20.82 14.45 2.74
C LEU A 346 19.61 14.59 3.64
N MET A 347 19.76 14.31 4.94
CA MET A 347 18.66 14.40 5.91
C MET A 347 19.15 14.89 7.27
N LEU A 348 18.33 15.73 7.90
CA LEU A 348 18.52 16.27 9.25
C LEU A 348 17.22 16.08 10.05
N ASP A 349 17.38 15.61 11.28
CA ASP A 349 16.42 15.75 12.36
C ASP A 349 16.82 16.99 13.19
N PRO A 350 16.13 18.13 13.03
CA PRO A 350 16.45 19.35 13.75
C PRO A 350 16.12 19.28 15.24
N ALA A 351 15.23 18.38 15.68
CA ALA A 351 14.86 18.29 17.09
C ALA A 351 15.97 17.60 17.91
N HIS A 352 16.58 16.56 17.35
CA HIS A 352 17.60 15.76 18.03
C HIS A 352 19.03 16.07 17.58
N GLY A 353 19.19 16.84 16.50
CA GLY A 353 20.51 17.20 15.96
C GLY A 353 21.24 16.03 15.29
N ALA A 354 20.48 15.03 14.82
CA ALA A 354 20.97 13.88 14.07
C ALA A 354 20.93 14.18 12.57
N ALA A 355 22.03 13.92 11.86
CA ALA A 355 22.16 14.23 10.44
C ALA A 355 22.89 13.12 9.69
N VAL A 356 22.52 12.90 8.43
CA VAL A 356 23.18 11.94 7.54
C VAL A 356 23.34 12.51 6.13
N ALA A 357 24.45 12.17 5.49
CA ALA A 357 24.60 12.25 4.05
C ALA A 357 25.01 10.88 3.50
N ALA A 358 24.28 10.38 2.52
CA ALA A 358 24.59 9.17 1.79
C ALA A 358 24.78 9.52 0.30
N MET A 359 25.90 9.10 -0.29
CA MET A 359 26.24 9.41 -1.67
C MET A 359 26.75 8.14 -2.36
N CYS A 360 26.26 7.84 -3.55
CA CYS A 360 26.76 6.71 -4.33
C CYS A 360 27.01 7.07 -5.80
N ASN A 361 27.81 6.24 -6.46
CA ASN A 361 28.12 6.36 -7.89
C ASN A 361 27.21 5.51 -8.79
N LEU A 362 25.97 5.27 -8.36
CA LEU A 362 24.95 4.60 -9.18
C LEU A 362 23.79 5.56 -9.46
N GLU A 363 23.46 5.75 -10.73
CA GLU A 363 22.26 6.47 -11.15
C GLU A 363 20.99 5.69 -10.75
N LEU A 364 19.96 6.39 -10.28
CA LEU A 364 18.65 5.83 -9.85
C LEU A 364 18.68 4.88 -8.64
N ALA A 365 19.71 4.95 -7.80
CA ALA A 365 19.70 4.27 -6.51
C ALA A 365 18.81 5.01 -5.50
N SER A 366 17.94 4.28 -4.80
CA SER A 366 17.09 4.80 -3.73
C SER A 366 17.87 4.81 -2.41
N LEU A 367 18.29 6.01 -1.98
CA LEU A 367 19.06 6.21 -0.76
C LEU A 367 18.26 6.80 0.41
N GLU A 368 17.03 7.28 0.16
CA GLU A 368 16.17 7.85 1.20
C GLU A 368 15.87 6.86 2.34
N PRO A 369 15.48 5.59 2.07
CA PRO A 369 15.20 4.64 3.16
C PRO A 369 16.44 4.34 4.02
N LEU A 370 17.62 4.28 3.39
CA LEU A 370 18.89 4.11 4.08
C LEU A 370 19.20 5.31 4.97
N ALA A 371 19.08 6.53 4.43
CA ALA A 371 19.30 7.76 5.18
C ALA A 371 18.33 7.90 6.36
N ALA A 372 17.03 7.66 6.15
CA ALA A 372 16.01 7.69 7.20
C ALA A 372 16.31 6.68 8.31
N SER A 373 16.64 5.43 7.94
CA SER A 373 17.00 4.39 8.90
C SER A 373 18.23 4.78 9.74
N ILE A 374 19.24 5.39 9.14
CA ILE A 374 20.46 5.83 9.86
C ILE A 374 20.14 7.00 10.80
N VAL A 375 19.40 8.01 10.34
CA VAL A 375 19.02 9.17 11.19
C VAL A 375 18.17 8.71 12.36
N GLN A 376 17.20 7.82 12.13
CA GLN A 376 16.39 7.25 13.20
C GLN A 376 17.23 6.41 14.17
N GLN A 377 18.14 5.56 13.69
CA GLN A 377 19.04 4.80 14.57
C GLN A 377 19.88 5.71 15.46
N VAL A 378 20.36 6.84 14.95
CA VAL A 378 21.11 7.81 15.75
C VAL A 378 20.21 8.62 16.69
N ALA A 379 19.05 9.09 16.22
CA ALA A 379 18.07 9.79 17.04
C ALA A 379 17.55 8.90 18.19
N ASN A 380 17.30 7.61 17.94
CA ASN A 380 16.84 6.64 18.92
C ASN A 380 17.87 6.34 20.02
N ARG A 381 19.18 6.48 19.74
CA ARG A 381 20.22 6.39 20.79
C ARG A 381 20.08 7.50 21.84
N HIS A 382 19.48 8.63 21.49
CA HIS A 382 19.13 9.66 22.48
C HIS A 382 17.96 9.23 23.36
N ALA A 383 17.02 8.49 22.79
CA ALA A 383 15.95 7.84 23.55
C ALA A 383 16.49 6.71 24.46
N GLU A 384 17.56 6.01 24.11
CA GLU A 384 18.10 4.92 24.96
C GLU A 384 18.88 5.40 26.21
N SER A 385 19.32 6.67 26.28
CA SER A 385 20.03 7.22 27.47
C SER A 385 19.11 7.86 28.54
N SER A 386 17.81 7.86 28.27
CA SER A 386 16.66 8.00 29.18
C SER A 386 15.47 7.99 28.22
N PRO A 387 14.62 6.96 28.17
CA PRO A 387 13.54 6.92 27.18
C PRO A 387 12.56 8.05 27.48
N PRO A 388 12.35 9.02 26.57
CA PRO A 388 10.98 9.35 26.29
C PRO A 388 10.40 8.11 25.62
N ALA A 389 9.40 7.49 26.24
CA ALA A 389 8.47 6.64 25.50
C ALA A 389 8.15 7.35 24.18
N ALA A 390 8.37 6.70 23.02
CA ALA A 390 7.76 7.17 21.77
C ALA A 390 6.33 7.53 22.12
N ALA A 391 5.94 8.80 21.95
CA ALA A 391 4.76 9.35 22.61
C ALA A 391 3.53 8.48 22.28
N GLY A 392 3.19 7.56 23.20
CA GLY A 392 2.15 6.56 22.99
C GLY A 392 2.50 5.06 23.09
N ASN A 393 3.74 4.63 23.37
CA ASN A 393 4.05 3.21 23.70
C ASN A 393 4.30 3.01 25.20
N VAL A 394 4.04 1.81 25.73
CA VAL A 394 4.42 1.42 27.09
C VAL A 394 5.67 0.52 27.03
N PRO A 395 6.84 0.97 27.52
CA PRO A 395 8.05 0.16 27.50
C PRO A 395 7.87 -1.12 28.34
N PRO A 396 8.61 -2.20 28.03
CA PRO A 396 8.51 -3.42 28.80
C PRO A 396 8.92 -3.19 30.25
N ARG A 397 8.05 -3.57 31.18
CA ARG A 397 8.35 -3.54 32.62
C ARG A 397 9.46 -4.53 32.98
N GLU A 398 10.00 -4.39 34.19
CA GLU A 398 11.03 -5.29 34.71
C GLU A 398 10.60 -6.76 34.59
N GLY A 399 11.47 -7.59 34.00
CA GLY A 399 11.20 -9.00 33.73
C GLY A 399 10.38 -9.31 32.47
N TYR A 400 9.97 -8.32 31.67
CA TYR A 400 9.28 -8.54 30.39
C TYR A 400 10.12 -8.19 29.15
N GLY A 401 11.35 -7.71 29.32
CA GLY A 401 12.22 -7.29 28.22
C GLY A 401 12.47 -8.40 27.18
N GLU A 402 12.73 -9.63 27.62
CA GLU A 402 12.93 -10.77 26.72
C GLU A 402 11.65 -11.10 25.94
N ILE A 403 10.49 -11.07 26.59
CA ILE A 403 9.19 -11.31 25.92
C ILE A 403 8.98 -10.28 24.82
N ALA A 404 9.21 -9.00 25.10
CA ALA A 404 9.07 -7.91 24.13
C ALA A 404 10.01 -8.09 22.93
N GLU A 405 11.29 -8.42 23.13
CA GLU A 405 12.25 -8.64 22.04
C GLU A 405 11.88 -9.83 21.14
N ARG A 406 11.43 -10.92 21.75
CA ARG A 406 10.99 -12.11 21.01
C ARG A 406 9.74 -11.81 20.19
N LEU A 407 8.79 -11.08 20.76
CA LEU A 407 7.59 -10.63 20.05
C LEU A 407 7.93 -9.65 18.94
N ARG A 408 8.80 -8.65 19.16
CA ARG A 408 9.26 -7.71 18.11
C ARG A 408 9.83 -8.45 16.90
N THR A 409 10.67 -9.45 17.15
CA THR A 409 11.28 -10.26 16.08
C THR A 409 10.22 -11.03 15.30
N PHE A 410 9.32 -11.72 15.99
CA PHE A 410 8.26 -12.50 15.36
C PHE A 410 7.27 -11.62 14.60
N ILE A 411 6.83 -10.51 15.20
CA ILE A 411 5.88 -9.55 14.62
C ILE A 411 6.47 -8.94 13.34
N ARG A 412 7.74 -8.51 13.35
CA ARG A 412 8.37 -7.94 12.14
C ARG A 412 8.39 -8.93 10.99
N SER A 413 8.73 -10.19 11.26
CA SER A 413 8.74 -11.25 10.25
C SER A 413 7.33 -11.48 9.66
N GLU A 414 6.31 -11.56 10.52
CA GLU A 414 4.93 -11.77 10.08
C GLU A 414 4.38 -10.57 9.29
N ILE A 415 4.67 -9.34 9.74
CA ILE A 415 4.26 -8.10 9.06
C ILE A 415 4.88 -8.03 7.66
N GLU A 416 6.16 -8.36 7.52
CA GLU A 416 6.84 -8.34 6.23
C GLU A 416 6.25 -9.39 5.26
N GLN A 417 6.11 -10.63 5.73
CA GLN A 417 5.61 -11.73 4.88
C GLN A 417 4.16 -11.52 4.45
N LYS A 418 3.31 -11.05 5.35
CA LYS A 418 1.86 -10.85 5.10
C LYS A 418 1.54 -9.42 4.65
N ARG A 419 2.57 -8.57 4.55
CA ARG A 419 2.50 -7.15 4.19
C ARG A 419 1.47 -6.39 5.05
N ILE A 420 1.43 -6.61 6.36
CA ILE A 420 0.43 -5.95 7.21
C ILE A 420 0.78 -4.44 7.32
N PRO A 421 -0.11 -3.49 6.97
CA PRO A 421 0.26 -2.07 6.93
C PRO A 421 0.61 -1.52 8.32
N ALA A 422 -0.29 -1.69 9.30
CA ALA A 422 -0.07 -1.35 10.69
C ALA A 422 -0.58 -2.44 11.64
N PHE A 423 0.10 -2.61 12.77
CA PHE A 423 -0.25 -3.56 13.83
C PHE A 423 0.10 -2.96 15.19
N SER A 424 -0.72 -3.19 16.20
CA SER A 424 -0.44 -2.83 17.59
C SER A 424 -0.79 -3.98 18.53
N ILE A 425 -0.06 -4.07 19.65
CA ILE A 425 -0.24 -5.08 20.68
C ILE A 425 -0.15 -4.47 22.09
N SER A 426 -0.95 -5.00 23.01
CA SER A 426 -0.85 -4.71 24.46
C SER A 426 -0.88 -6.01 25.26
N LEU A 427 0.05 -6.14 26.20
CA LEU A 427 0.14 -7.25 27.15
C LEU A 427 -0.28 -6.78 28.53
N VAL A 428 -1.15 -7.56 29.17
CA VAL A 428 -1.68 -7.32 30.51
C VAL A 428 -1.27 -8.47 31.43
N ASP A 429 -0.74 -8.13 32.61
CA ASP A 429 -0.51 -9.06 33.72
C ASP A 429 -1.06 -8.42 34.99
N GLY A 430 -2.06 -9.06 35.61
CA GLY A 430 -2.73 -8.54 36.79
C GLY A 430 -3.51 -7.26 36.51
N ASP A 431 -3.10 -6.17 37.16
CA ASP A 431 -3.70 -4.84 37.07
C ASP A 431 -2.92 -3.86 36.20
N GLU A 432 -1.95 -4.36 35.42
CA GLU A 432 -1.02 -3.52 34.68
C GLU A 432 -0.88 -3.91 33.21
N ILE A 433 -0.76 -2.89 32.34
CA ILE A 433 -0.16 -3.06 31.02
C ILE A 433 1.36 -3.15 31.23
N VAL A 434 1.93 -4.30 30.87
CA VAL A 434 3.35 -4.62 31.11
C VAL A 434 4.23 -4.34 29.91
N TRP A 435 3.64 -4.27 28.71
CA TRP A 435 4.25 -3.81 27.47
C TRP A 435 3.15 -3.50 26.44
N SER A 436 3.29 -2.41 25.69
CA SER A 436 2.48 -2.15 24.50
C SER A 436 3.27 -1.40 23.43
N GLU A 437 3.06 -1.78 22.18
CA GLU A 437 3.86 -1.27 21.06
C GLU A 437 3.09 -1.35 19.74
N GLY A 438 3.36 -0.40 18.84
CA GLY A 438 2.90 -0.42 17.45
C GLY A 438 4.02 -0.70 16.46
N PHE A 439 3.64 -1.24 15.31
CA PHE A 439 4.52 -1.71 14.24
C PHE A 439 3.92 -1.36 12.87
N GLY A 440 4.76 -1.03 11.90
CA GLY A 440 4.32 -0.63 10.57
C GLY A 440 3.88 0.84 10.49
N VAL A 441 3.17 1.19 9.43
CA VAL A 441 2.78 2.55 9.06
C VAL A 441 1.27 2.71 9.16
N ALA A 442 0.80 3.53 10.11
CA ALA A 442 -0.61 3.79 10.34
C ALA A 442 -1.25 4.64 9.22
N LYS A 443 -0.48 5.53 8.57
CA LYS A 443 -0.94 6.30 7.39
C LYS A 443 0.14 6.37 6.32
N SER A 444 -0.14 5.79 5.16
CA SER A 444 0.84 5.56 4.09
C SER A 444 1.32 6.87 3.42
N GLU A 445 0.42 7.80 3.12
CA GLU A 445 0.76 9.08 2.46
C GLU A 445 1.62 10.01 3.34
N SER A 446 1.46 9.93 4.67
CA SER A 446 2.15 10.78 5.65
C SER A 446 3.25 10.06 6.42
N ASP A 447 3.50 8.78 6.14
CA ASP A 447 4.49 7.92 6.80
C ASP A 447 4.46 7.98 8.34
N ILE A 448 3.25 7.99 8.91
CA ILE A 448 3.04 8.02 10.36
C ILE A 448 3.18 6.60 10.89
N ALA A 449 4.12 6.32 11.80
CA ALA A 449 4.26 4.98 12.36
C ALA A 449 3.07 4.62 13.27
N ALA A 450 2.79 3.32 13.34
CA ALA A 450 1.85 2.80 14.32
C ALA A 450 2.46 2.81 15.72
N THR A 451 1.66 3.14 16.73
CA THR A 451 2.00 3.08 18.16
C THR A 451 0.87 2.39 18.92
N ALA A 452 1.07 2.07 20.21
CA ALA A 452 0.01 1.52 21.03
C ALA A 452 -1.18 2.50 21.24
N LYS A 453 -1.01 3.80 20.93
CA LYS A 453 -2.08 4.81 20.89
C LYS A 453 -2.70 5.01 19.50
N THR A 454 -2.23 4.31 18.46
CA THR A 454 -2.90 4.35 17.15
C THR A 454 -4.33 3.86 17.30
N VAL A 455 -5.27 4.63 16.75
CA VAL A 455 -6.70 4.31 16.78
C VAL A 455 -7.05 3.47 15.57
N TYR A 456 -7.72 2.35 15.81
CA TYR A 456 -8.23 1.43 14.80
C TYR A 456 -9.73 1.24 15.00
N ARG A 457 -10.43 0.63 14.03
CA ARG A 457 -11.76 0.06 14.31
C ARG A 457 -11.60 -1.33 14.93
N ALA A 458 -12.19 -1.54 16.10
CA ALA A 458 -12.07 -2.78 16.85
C ALA A 458 -13.07 -3.88 16.42
N GLY A 459 -13.96 -3.56 15.46
CA GLY A 459 -14.99 -4.47 14.97
C GLY A 459 -15.86 -5.04 16.09
N SER A 460 -16.05 -6.36 16.09
CA SER A 460 -16.95 -7.05 17.02
C SER A 460 -16.55 -7.00 18.50
N ILE A 461 -15.39 -6.46 18.87
CA ILE A 461 -15.08 -6.14 20.29
C ILE A 461 -16.09 -5.14 20.87
N SER A 462 -16.74 -4.34 20.00
CA SER A 462 -17.86 -3.46 20.34
C SER A 462 -18.95 -4.14 21.17
N LYS A 463 -19.22 -5.44 20.91
CA LYS A 463 -20.25 -6.22 21.60
C LYS A 463 -19.95 -6.36 23.09
N LEU A 464 -18.70 -6.65 23.43
CA LEU A 464 -18.29 -6.87 24.82
C LEU A 464 -18.63 -5.66 25.70
N LEU A 465 -18.33 -4.45 25.20
CA LEU A 465 -18.62 -3.23 25.92
C LEU A 465 -20.13 -2.95 25.97
N THR A 466 -20.85 -3.16 24.87
CA THR A 466 -22.32 -3.05 24.83
C THR A 466 -22.96 -3.97 25.87
N ASP A 467 -22.55 -5.23 25.93
CA ASP A 467 -23.13 -6.23 26.82
C ASP A 467 -22.80 -5.93 28.29
N VAL A 468 -21.60 -5.42 28.58
CA VAL A 468 -21.26 -4.89 29.91
C VAL A 468 -22.19 -3.73 30.29
N ALA A 469 -22.48 -2.81 29.37
CA ALA A 469 -23.40 -1.70 29.63
C ALA A 469 -24.83 -2.18 29.93
N VAL A 470 -25.33 -3.18 29.19
CA VAL A 470 -26.63 -3.82 29.45
C VAL A 470 -26.62 -4.49 30.82
N MET A 471 -25.61 -5.29 31.13
CA MET A 471 -25.53 -6.03 32.40
C MET A 471 -25.42 -5.10 33.62
N ARG A 472 -24.84 -3.90 33.47
CA ARG A 472 -24.87 -2.88 34.53
C ARG A 472 -26.27 -2.33 34.77
N LEU A 473 -27.05 -2.10 33.72
CA LEU A 473 -28.46 -1.70 33.85
C LEU A 473 -29.32 -2.82 34.44
N VAL A 474 -28.99 -4.09 34.15
CA VAL A 474 -29.61 -5.27 34.80
C VAL A 474 -29.30 -5.29 36.29
N ALA A 475 -28.03 -5.13 36.68
CA ALA A 475 -27.63 -5.10 38.09
C ALA A 475 -28.29 -3.94 38.87
N GLN A 476 -28.58 -2.83 38.19
CA GLN A 476 -29.32 -1.68 38.74
C GLN A 476 -30.84 -1.89 38.80
N GLY A 477 -31.36 -3.00 38.28
CA GLY A 477 -32.80 -3.27 38.18
C GLY A 477 -33.54 -2.41 37.15
N THR A 478 -32.82 -1.73 36.25
CA THR A 478 -33.39 -0.91 35.17
C THR A 478 -33.82 -1.76 33.97
N LEU A 479 -33.08 -2.85 33.71
CA LEU A 479 -33.40 -3.87 32.71
C LEU A 479 -33.57 -5.23 33.40
N SER A 480 -34.37 -6.11 32.82
CA SER A 480 -34.42 -7.53 33.18
C SER A 480 -33.75 -8.35 32.08
N LEU A 481 -32.91 -9.30 32.48
CA LEU A 481 -32.17 -10.15 31.56
C LEU A 481 -33.06 -11.19 30.86
N ASP A 482 -34.13 -11.60 31.55
CA ASP A 482 -34.96 -12.75 31.19
C ASP A 482 -36.44 -12.38 30.90
N ASP A 483 -36.81 -11.10 31.03
CA ASP A 483 -38.12 -10.63 30.58
C ASP A 483 -38.20 -10.57 29.06
N ASP A 484 -39.43 -10.59 28.53
CA ASP A 484 -39.67 -10.32 27.12
C ASP A 484 -39.15 -8.92 26.75
N ILE A 485 -38.30 -8.86 25.71
CA ILE A 485 -37.73 -7.64 25.15
C ILE A 485 -38.81 -6.62 24.77
N THR A 486 -40.03 -7.07 24.45
CA THR A 486 -41.15 -6.17 24.12
C THR A 486 -41.60 -5.29 25.30
N THR A 487 -41.22 -5.65 26.53
CA THR A 487 -41.43 -4.82 27.73
C THR A 487 -40.69 -3.48 27.62
N VAL A 488 -39.53 -3.48 26.93
CA VAL A 488 -38.71 -2.29 26.68
C VAL A 488 -38.93 -1.76 25.26
N LEU A 489 -39.09 -2.66 24.29
CA LEU A 489 -39.22 -2.36 22.86
C LEU A 489 -40.56 -2.88 22.30
N PRO A 490 -41.71 -2.25 22.61
CA PRO A 490 -43.04 -2.79 22.26
C PRO A 490 -43.31 -2.92 20.75
N ASP A 491 -42.58 -2.15 19.94
CA ASP A 491 -42.66 -2.13 18.49
C ASP A 491 -41.71 -3.14 17.82
N PHE A 492 -40.82 -3.78 18.57
CA PHE A 492 -39.93 -4.82 18.06
C PHE A 492 -40.66 -6.18 18.01
N ARG A 493 -41.09 -6.57 16.81
CA ARG A 493 -41.95 -7.72 16.54
C ARG A 493 -41.52 -8.46 15.25
N PRO A 494 -40.30 -9.01 15.18
CA PRO A 494 -39.95 -9.94 14.11
C PRO A 494 -40.89 -11.15 14.11
N ARG A 495 -41.06 -11.81 12.96
CA ARG A 495 -41.91 -13.01 12.88
C ARG A 495 -41.28 -14.14 13.70
N ASN A 496 -42.03 -14.59 14.70
CA ASN A 496 -41.62 -15.63 15.64
C ASN A 496 -42.72 -16.68 15.78
N ASP A 497 -42.55 -17.80 15.08
CA ASP A 497 -43.54 -18.88 15.05
C ASP A 497 -43.41 -19.85 16.23
N SER A 498 -42.41 -19.69 17.10
CA SER A 498 -42.18 -20.62 18.22
C SER A 498 -43.03 -20.31 19.47
N GLY A 499 -43.56 -19.09 19.56
CA GLY A 499 -44.26 -18.61 20.76
C GLY A 499 -43.35 -18.33 21.97
N THR A 500 -42.02 -18.48 21.85
CA THR A 500 -41.06 -18.18 22.90
C THR A 500 -40.65 -16.72 22.83
N HIS A 501 -40.76 -15.98 23.93
CA HIS A 501 -40.34 -14.58 23.96
C HIS A 501 -38.83 -14.42 23.74
N ILE A 502 -38.43 -13.32 23.10
CA ILE A 502 -37.03 -12.94 22.92
C ILE A 502 -36.58 -12.18 24.16
N THR A 503 -35.43 -12.53 24.74
CA THR A 503 -34.88 -11.86 25.94
C THR A 503 -33.51 -11.26 25.71
N LEU A 504 -33.07 -10.33 26.57
CA LEU A 504 -31.72 -9.77 26.51
C LEU A 504 -30.64 -10.85 26.67
N ARG A 505 -30.87 -11.88 27.51
CA ARG A 505 -29.96 -13.01 27.66
C ARG A 505 -29.72 -13.70 26.32
N GLN A 506 -30.79 -13.97 25.58
CA GLN A 506 -30.72 -14.66 24.29
C GLN A 506 -30.05 -13.80 23.23
N LEU A 507 -30.31 -12.48 23.23
CA LEU A 507 -29.69 -11.55 22.27
C LEU A 507 -28.16 -11.50 22.44
N MET A 508 -27.69 -11.33 23.68
CA MET A 508 -26.27 -11.16 24.01
C MET A 508 -25.48 -12.47 24.09
N SER A 509 -26.15 -13.63 24.09
CA SER A 509 -25.52 -14.95 23.99
C SER A 509 -25.63 -15.59 22.60
N HIS A 510 -26.15 -14.85 21.61
CA HIS A 510 -26.37 -15.35 20.25
C HIS A 510 -27.33 -16.54 20.17
N ARG A 511 -28.36 -16.55 21.02
CA ARG A 511 -29.38 -17.62 21.12
C ARG A 511 -30.81 -17.13 20.86
N SER A 512 -31.00 -15.89 20.41
CA SER A 512 -32.34 -15.35 20.07
C SER A 512 -32.92 -15.96 18.80
N GLY A 513 -32.08 -16.53 17.94
CA GLY A 513 -32.48 -17.04 16.63
C GLY A 513 -32.70 -15.95 15.57
N LEU A 514 -32.37 -14.69 15.86
CA LEU A 514 -32.41 -13.62 14.86
C LEU A 514 -31.44 -13.88 13.70
N VAL A 515 -31.75 -13.26 12.56
CA VAL A 515 -30.86 -13.15 11.39
C VAL A 515 -29.49 -12.58 11.78
N ARG A 516 -28.45 -12.90 11.01
CA ARG A 516 -27.09 -12.40 11.31
C ARG A 516 -27.03 -10.88 11.18
N GLU A 517 -27.41 -10.38 10.01
CA GLU A 517 -27.43 -8.97 9.62
C GLU A 517 -28.86 -8.43 9.60
N SER A 518 -29.02 -7.12 9.74
CA SER A 518 -30.31 -6.44 9.65
C SER A 518 -30.59 -5.97 8.21
N PRO A 519 -31.84 -5.89 7.74
CA PRO A 519 -32.11 -5.37 6.39
C PRO A 519 -31.57 -3.95 6.14
N VAL A 520 -31.52 -3.10 7.17
CA VAL A 520 -31.03 -1.71 7.11
C VAL A 520 -29.92 -1.48 8.14
N GLY A 521 -28.81 -0.88 7.71
CA GLY A 521 -27.66 -0.58 8.58
C GLY A 521 -26.75 -1.77 8.88
N ASN A 522 -26.88 -2.84 8.10
CA ASN A 522 -25.97 -3.98 8.11
C ASN A 522 -24.55 -3.59 7.68
N TYR A 523 -23.68 -4.60 7.74
CA TYR A 523 -22.28 -4.50 7.31
C TYR A 523 -22.08 -3.88 5.92
N PHE A 524 -22.96 -4.10 4.95
CA PHE A 524 -22.78 -3.66 3.57
C PHE A 524 -23.30 -2.24 3.29
N ASP A 525 -24.22 -1.76 4.13
CA ASP A 525 -25.03 -0.56 3.90
C ASP A 525 -24.25 0.75 4.17
N PRO A 526 -23.90 1.52 3.12
CA PRO A 526 -23.12 2.74 3.29
C PRO A 526 -23.95 3.96 3.71
N THR A 527 -25.26 3.81 3.97
CA THR A 527 -26.18 4.94 4.19
C THR A 527 -26.18 5.51 5.62
N GLU A 528 -25.40 4.90 6.54
CA GLU A 528 -25.26 5.30 7.95
C GLU A 528 -26.61 5.52 8.69
N PRO A 529 -27.57 4.57 8.65
CA PRO A 529 -28.88 4.76 9.24
C PRO A 529 -28.81 4.79 10.78
N SER A 530 -29.84 5.39 11.40
CA SER A 530 -29.95 5.39 12.86
C SER A 530 -30.16 3.99 13.45
N LEU A 531 -29.70 3.77 14.68
CA LEU A 531 -29.91 2.50 15.40
C LEU A 531 -31.40 2.12 15.50
N ALA A 532 -32.28 3.12 15.65
CA ALA A 532 -33.73 2.93 15.63
C ALA A 532 -34.23 2.34 14.31
N ALA A 533 -33.80 2.89 13.17
CA ALA A 533 -34.17 2.41 11.84
C ALA A 533 -33.61 1.00 11.58
N THR A 534 -32.39 0.73 12.04
CA THR A 534 -31.79 -0.61 12.00
C THR A 534 -32.63 -1.63 12.76
N VAL A 535 -33.04 -1.32 13.99
CA VAL A 535 -33.88 -2.25 14.80
C VAL A 535 -35.29 -2.37 14.24
N GLU A 536 -35.89 -1.29 13.75
CA GLU A 536 -37.20 -1.31 13.10
C GLU A 536 -37.22 -2.24 11.88
N SER A 537 -36.15 -2.23 11.07
CA SER A 537 -36.06 -3.05 9.86
C SER A 537 -36.18 -4.56 10.13
N LEU A 538 -35.80 -5.02 11.33
CA LEU A 538 -35.89 -6.42 11.74
C LEU A 538 -37.33 -6.94 11.85
N ASN A 539 -38.32 -6.06 11.97
CA ASN A 539 -39.73 -6.44 11.94
C ASN A 539 -40.16 -7.09 10.62
N ASN A 540 -39.38 -6.88 9.55
CA ASN A 540 -39.58 -7.50 8.24
C ASN A 540 -38.89 -8.87 8.10
N THR A 541 -38.29 -9.39 9.17
CA THR A 541 -37.56 -10.67 9.17
C THR A 541 -38.31 -11.75 9.96
N SER A 542 -37.93 -13.00 9.74
CA SER A 542 -38.32 -14.15 10.57
C SER A 542 -37.14 -14.66 11.37
N LEU A 543 -37.39 -15.21 12.56
CA LEU A 543 -36.35 -15.94 13.29
C LEU A 543 -35.87 -17.15 12.46
N VAL A 544 -34.56 -17.31 12.39
CA VAL A 544 -33.87 -18.42 11.72
C VAL A 544 -34.04 -19.71 12.53
N TYR A 545 -33.99 -19.59 13.86
CA TYR A 545 -34.24 -20.68 14.79
C TYR A 545 -35.15 -20.23 15.93
N PRO A 546 -35.94 -21.13 16.55
CA PRO A 546 -36.61 -20.80 17.80
C PRO A 546 -35.61 -20.35 18.88
N PRO A 547 -35.95 -19.35 19.72
CA PRO A 547 -35.04 -18.89 20.77
C PRO A 547 -34.56 -20.05 21.67
N ASN A 548 -33.29 -19.97 22.09
CA ASN A 548 -32.58 -20.96 22.90
C ASN A 548 -32.36 -22.35 22.29
N THR A 549 -32.66 -22.57 21.00
CA THR A 549 -32.47 -23.90 20.39
C THR A 549 -31.13 -24.11 19.68
N LYS A 550 -30.51 -23.03 19.20
CA LYS A 550 -29.19 -23.06 18.54
C LYS A 550 -28.42 -21.77 18.77
N THR A 551 -27.10 -21.86 18.77
CA THR A 551 -26.22 -20.69 18.69
C THR A 551 -26.16 -20.16 17.26
N LYS A 552 -26.60 -18.92 17.03
CA LYS A 552 -26.46 -18.20 15.76
C LYS A 552 -25.92 -16.79 16.01
N TYR A 553 -24.67 -16.59 15.60
CA TYR A 553 -24.00 -15.29 15.70
C TYR A 553 -24.81 -14.21 14.97
N SER A 554 -25.11 -13.11 15.66
CA SER A 554 -26.01 -12.08 15.14
C SER A 554 -25.57 -10.68 15.59
N ASN A 555 -25.19 -9.86 14.61
CA ASN A 555 -24.92 -8.44 14.79
C ASN A 555 -26.24 -7.67 15.01
N ALA A 556 -27.30 -8.10 14.34
CA ALA A 556 -28.65 -7.59 14.55
C ALA A 556 -29.11 -7.75 16.01
N ALA A 557 -28.88 -8.92 16.63
CA ALA A 557 -29.30 -9.18 18.00
C ALA A 557 -28.65 -8.24 19.02
N VAL A 558 -27.34 -7.99 18.91
CA VAL A 558 -26.63 -7.05 19.79
C VAL A 558 -27.08 -5.60 19.53
N SER A 559 -27.46 -5.27 18.30
CA SER A 559 -28.02 -3.95 17.98
C SER A 559 -29.36 -3.71 18.68
N VAL A 560 -30.21 -4.73 18.80
CA VAL A 560 -31.44 -4.67 19.61
C VAL A 560 -31.10 -4.44 21.10
N ALA A 561 -30.09 -5.13 21.63
CA ALA A 561 -29.63 -4.94 23.02
C ALA A 561 -29.11 -3.51 23.26
N GLY A 562 -28.33 -2.96 22.32
CA GLY A 562 -27.88 -1.56 22.38
C GLY A 562 -29.02 -0.55 22.27
N TYR A 563 -30.05 -0.82 21.46
CA TYR A 563 -31.22 0.06 21.35
C TYR A 563 -32.09 0.03 22.62
N ALA A 564 -32.12 -1.09 23.35
CA ALA A 564 -32.75 -1.16 24.65
C ALA A 564 -32.10 -0.16 25.64
N ILE A 565 -30.78 0.03 25.59
CA ILE A 565 -30.08 1.08 26.36
C ILE A 565 -30.64 2.47 26.01
N GLU A 566 -30.76 2.80 24.71
CA GLU A 566 -31.27 4.11 24.30
C GLU A 566 -32.69 4.35 24.83
N LYS A 567 -33.54 3.32 24.77
CA LYS A 567 -34.94 3.43 25.16
C LYS A 567 -35.14 3.61 26.65
N VAL A 568 -34.45 2.84 27.48
CA VAL A 568 -34.63 2.95 28.94
C VAL A 568 -33.93 4.17 29.54
N THR A 569 -32.85 4.63 28.93
CA THR A 569 -32.07 5.77 29.44
C THR A 569 -32.51 7.12 28.86
N GLY A 570 -33.22 7.11 27.72
CA GLY A 570 -33.55 8.32 26.96
C GLY A 570 -32.33 9.03 26.36
N THR A 571 -31.16 8.40 26.40
CA THR A 571 -29.88 8.94 25.91
C THR A 571 -29.48 8.18 24.66
N ARG A 572 -28.85 8.84 23.68
CA ARG A 572 -28.29 8.13 22.53
C ARG A 572 -27.25 7.10 22.99
N PHE A 573 -27.16 5.99 22.29
CA PHE A 573 -26.36 4.83 22.65
C PHE A 573 -24.90 5.24 22.80
N ASP A 574 -24.37 5.91 21.78
CA ASP A 574 -22.99 6.39 21.74
C ASP A 574 -22.66 7.38 22.87
N ASP A 575 -23.57 8.27 23.25
CA ASP A 575 -23.41 9.18 24.39
C ASP A 575 -23.44 8.44 25.74
N TYR A 576 -24.33 7.45 25.87
CA TYR A 576 -24.38 6.59 27.06
C TYR A 576 -23.09 5.79 27.21
N MET A 577 -22.64 5.13 26.13
CA MET A 577 -21.39 4.35 26.13
C MET A 577 -20.19 5.22 26.50
N SER A 578 -20.08 6.42 25.91
CA SER A 578 -19.00 7.35 26.21
C SER A 578 -18.98 7.75 27.69
N SER A 579 -20.10 8.25 28.21
CA SER A 579 -20.16 8.85 29.54
C SER A 579 -20.25 7.83 30.68
N LYS A 580 -20.89 6.69 30.45
CA LYS A 580 -21.14 5.69 31.50
C LYS A 580 -20.13 4.56 31.51
N LEU A 581 -19.49 4.24 30.39
CA LEU A 581 -18.58 3.10 30.30
C LEU A 581 -17.15 3.49 29.90
N LEU A 582 -16.96 4.12 28.74
CA LEU A 582 -15.61 4.41 28.23
C LEU A 582 -14.85 5.39 29.13
N GLN A 583 -15.47 6.50 29.53
CA GLN A 583 -14.85 7.47 30.43
C GLN A 583 -14.49 6.88 31.81
N PRO A 584 -15.39 6.16 32.51
CA PRO A 584 -15.02 5.48 33.76
C PRO A 584 -13.93 4.42 33.63
N LEU A 585 -13.84 3.74 32.49
CA LEU A 585 -12.73 2.82 32.19
C LEU A 585 -11.41 3.57 31.90
N GLY A 586 -11.44 4.89 31.68
CA GLY A 586 -10.30 5.68 31.23
C GLY A 586 -9.93 5.45 29.76
N MET A 587 -10.86 4.95 28.95
CA MET A 587 -10.69 4.70 27.52
C MET A 587 -10.87 6.00 26.73
N THR A 588 -9.91 6.90 26.86
CA THR A 588 -10.00 8.31 26.39
C THR A 588 -9.84 8.49 24.89
N SER A 589 -9.34 7.46 24.19
CA SER A 589 -9.16 7.42 22.73
C SER A 589 -10.14 6.45 22.07
N SER A 590 -11.21 6.06 22.76
CA SER A 590 -12.26 5.17 22.25
C SER A 590 -13.57 5.89 22.00
N SER A 591 -14.28 5.51 20.93
CA SER A 591 -15.57 6.10 20.55
C SER A 591 -16.35 5.17 19.63
N TYR A 592 -17.68 5.14 19.76
CA TYR A 592 -18.58 4.49 18.78
C TYR A 592 -18.88 5.38 17.56
N ARG A 593 -18.50 6.66 17.63
CA ARG A 593 -18.52 7.61 16.52
C ARG A 593 -17.16 7.66 15.85
N ARG A 594 -17.15 7.95 14.55
CA ARG A 594 -15.93 8.24 13.80
C ARG A 594 -15.13 9.33 14.51
N LEU A 595 -13.84 9.05 14.76
CA LEU A 595 -12.93 10.01 15.37
C LEU A 595 -12.35 10.93 14.31
N ASP A 596 -12.13 12.19 14.70
CA ASP A 596 -11.49 13.20 13.85
C ASP A 596 -10.00 12.83 13.67
N PRO A 597 -9.56 12.50 12.43
CA PRO A 597 -8.18 12.10 12.17
C PRO A 597 -7.16 13.23 12.36
N GLN A 598 -7.61 14.48 12.58
CA GLN A 598 -6.75 15.59 13.00
C GLN A 598 -6.48 15.61 14.50
N LYS A 599 -7.34 14.97 15.31
CA LYS A 599 -7.23 14.93 16.78
C LYS A 599 -6.70 13.60 17.29
N PHE A 600 -6.94 12.52 16.53
CA PHE A 600 -6.55 11.17 16.90
C PHE A 600 -5.70 10.55 15.80
N PRO A 601 -4.69 9.74 16.14
CA PRO A 601 -3.87 9.02 15.17
C PRO A 601 -4.63 7.81 14.61
N VAL A 602 -5.70 8.05 13.85
CA VAL A 602 -6.53 7.00 13.24
C VAL A 602 -5.76 6.35 12.09
N ALA A 603 -5.60 5.04 12.15
CA ALA A 603 -4.97 4.25 11.10
C ALA A 603 -5.86 4.18 9.84
N GLU A 604 -5.22 4.14 8.69
CA GLU A 604 -5.82 3.83 7.40
C GLU A 604 -6.11 2.32 7.32
N GLY A 605 -7.37 1.95 7.10
CA GLY A 605 -7.79 0.57 6.94
C GLY A 605 -7.62 0.09 5.51
N TRP A 606 -7.14 -1.15 5.33
CA TRP A 606 -6.91 -1.73 4.00
C TRP A 606 -7.74 -2.99 3.78
N MET A 607 -8.45 -3.05 2.66
CA MET A 607 -9.08 -4.26 2.14
C MET A 607 -8.21 -4.89 1.05
N TRP A 608 -8.55 -6.13 0.70
CA TRP A 608 -7.85 -6.90 -0.31
C TRP A 608 -8.80 -7.90 -0.98
N GLY A 609 -8.50 -8.24 -2.23
CA GLY A 609 -9.26 -9.23 -3.01
C GLY A 609 -8.49 -10.53 -3.23
N HIS A 610 -9.21 -11.61 -3.56
CA HIS A 610 -8.62 -12.87 -4.02
C HIS A 610 -7.82 -12.73 -5.33
N ASP A 611 -7.97 -11.59 -5.99
CA ASP A 611 -7.16 -11.18 -7.14
C ASP A 611 -5.77 -10.64 -6.79
N GLY A 612 -5.44 -10.54 -5.49
CA GLY A 612 -4.16 -10.03 -4.99
C GLY A 612 -4.09 -8.51 -4.87
N GLN A 613 -5.15 -7.79 -5.28
CA GLN A 613 -5.20 -6.34 -5.20
C GLN A 613 -5.49 -5.87 -3.76
N ARG A 614 -5.04 -4.65 -3.45
CA ARG A 614 -5.29 -3.98 -2.17
C ARG A 614 -5.84 -2.59 -2.40
N PHE A 615 -6.80 -2.20 -1.59
CA PHE A 615 -7.48 -0.92 -1.70
C PHE A 615 -7.88 -0.39 -0.33
N ILE A 616 -8.12 0.93 -0.25
CA ILE A 616 -8.53 1.58 1.00
C ILE A 616 -9.92 1.11 1.39
N ALA A 617 -10.07 0.78 2.67
CA ALA A 617 -11.32 0.32 3.22
C ALA A 617 -12.35 1.47 3.32
N PRO A 618 -13.65 1.20 3.09
CA PRO A 618 -14.72 2.16 3.35
C PRO A 618 -14.75 2.60 4.82
N ASP A 619 -15.06 3.87 5.05
CA ASP A 619 -14.98 4.50 6.37
C ASP A 619 -16.34 4.84 7.00
N PHE A 620 -17.45 4.42 6.38
CA PHE A 620 -18.81 4.68 6.88
C PHE A 620 -19.12 3.99 8.21
N ALA A 621 -19.98 4.62 9.01
CA ALA A 621 -20.50 4.11 10.26
C ALA A 621 -21.58 3.05 10.03
N LEU A 622 -21.46 1.92 10.70
CA LEU A 622 -22.48 0.87 10.64
C LEU A 622 -23.74 1.30 11.39
N GLY A 623 -24.93 1.05 10.85
CA GLY A 623 -26.18 1.23 11.60
C GLY A 623 -26.30 0.28 12.80
N THR A 624 -25.61 -0.86 12.72
CA THR A 624 -25.35 -1.78 13.84
C THR A 624 -24.24 -1.29 14.79
N LEU A 625 -24.25 0.01 15.15
CA LEU A 625 -23.26 0.65 16.04
C LEU A 625 -22.86 -0.21 17.25
N PRO A 626 -23.80 -0.80 18.03
CA PRO A 626 -23.47 -1.59 19.23
C PRO A 626 -22.67 -2.86 18.95
N ALA A 627 -22.72 -3.36 17.71
CA ALA A 627 -22.14 -4.64 17.33
C ALA A 627 -20.75 -4.53 16.69
N GLY A 628 -20.38 -3.38 16.10
CA GLY A 628 -19.17 -3.33 15.25
C GLY A 628 -18.45 -1.99 15.08
N ASN A 629 -18.93 -0.88 15.64
CA ASN A 629 -18.44 0.46 15.26
C ASN A 629 -17.50 1.13 16.28
N LEU A 630 -16.94 0.40 17.24
CA LEU A 630 -15.98 0.94 18.20
C LEU A 630 -14.64 1.28 17.53
N TYR A 631 -14.24 2.54 17.61
CA TYR A 631 -12.87 2.99 17.41
C TYR A 631 -12.13 2.89 18.74
N SER A 632 -10.91 2.36 18.75
CA SER A 632 -10.13 2.17 19.97
C SER A 632 -8.64 1.99 19.70
N THR A 633 -7.84 2.07 20.76
CA THR A 633 -6.42 1.69 20.79
C THR A 633 -6.24 0.36 21.53
N VAL A 634 -5.08 -0.28 21.37
CA VAL A 634 -4.76 -1.49 22.16
C VAL A 634 -4.57 -1.17 23.65
N ASP A 635 -4.18 0.05 23.99
CA ASP A 635 -4.06 0.50 25.38
C ASP A 635 -5.43 0.68 26.05
N ASP A 636 -6.39 1.31 25.36
CA ASP A 636 -7.75 1.48 25.89
C ASP A 636 -8.45 0.12 26.04
N LEU A 637 -8.29 -0.77 25.07
CA LEU A 637 -8.75 -2.15 25.22
C LEU A 637 -7.96 -2.92 26.30
N GLY A 638 -6.68 -2.62 26.51
CA GLY A 638 -5.88 -3.15 27.62
C GLY A 638 -6.43 -2.74 28.98
N ARG A 639 -6.94 -1.51 29.12
CA ARG A 639 -7.66 -1.05 30.33
C ARG A 639 -8.96 -1.83 30.52
N PHE A 640 -9.71 -2.08 29.45
CA PHE A 640 -10.88 -2.96 29.53
C PHE A 640 -10.50 -4.39 29.94
N MET A 641 -9.42 -4.95 29.40
CA MET A 641 -8.88 -6.26 29.80
C MET A 641 -8.52 -6.31 31.29
N ILE A 642 -7.84 -5.28 31.82
CA ILE A 642 -7.54 -5.14 33.25
C ILE A 642 -8.82 -5.20 34.10
N ALA A 643 -9.86 -4.48 33.68
CA ALA A 643 -11.13 -4.50 34.39
C ALA A 643 -11.76 -5.90 34.43
N VAL A 644 -11.72 -6.65 33.31
CA VAL A 644 -12.24 -8.02 33.25
C VAL A 644 -11.41 -8.97 34.13
N LEU A 645 -10.08 -8.93 34.05
CA LEU A 645 -9.18 -9.80 34.83
C LEU A 645 -9.21 -9.49 36.34
N ASN A 646 -9.61 -8.28 36.72
CA ASN A 646 -9.74 -7.85 38.12
C ASN A 646 -11.19 -7.73 38.58
N GLU A 647 -12.03 -8.69 38.14
CA GLU A 647 -13.38 -8.88 38.67
C GLU A 647 -14.26 -7.62 38.54
N GLY A 648 -14.08 -6.90 37.43
CA GLY A 648 -14.83 -5.70 37.07
C GLY A 648 -14.26 -4.39 37.64
N ARG A 649 -13.05 -4.40 38.19
CA ARG A 649 -12.39 -3.23 38.80
C ARG A 649 -11.19 -2.74 37.99
N ILE A 650 -11.08 -1.42 37.82
CA ILE A 650 -9.87 -0.75 37.32
C ILE A 650 -9.53 0.42 38.23
N GLU A 651 -8.28 0.49 38.68
CA GLU A 651 -7.84 1.46 39.70
C GLU A 651 -8.82 1.40 40.90
N GLU A 652 -9.39 2.54 41.31
CA GLU A 652 -10.37 2.62 42.41
C GLU A 652 -11.83 2.50 41.94
N THR A 653 -12.08 2.21 40.66
CA THR A 653 -13.42 2.22 40.06
C THR A 653 -13.94 0.79 39.84
N GLN A 654 -15.09 0.47 40.44
CA GLN A 654 -15.87 -0.73 40.09
C GLN A 654 -16.74 -0.45 38.87
N ILE A 655 -16.36 -1.01 37.72
CA ILE A 655 -17.09 -0.85 36.46
C ILE A 655 -18.32 -1.74 36.42
N ILE A 656 -18.19 -3.00 36.82
CA ILE A 656 -19.26 -3.99 36.87
C ILE A 656 -19.05 -4.91 38.08
N ASP A 657 -20.09 -5.31 38.80
CA ASP A 657 -19.94 -6.18 39.97
C ASP A 657 -19.32 -7.55 39.61
N ALA A 658 -18.45 -8.06 40.48
CA ALA A 658 -17.74 -9.33 40.26
C ALA A 658 -18.68 -10.52 40.00
N ALA A 659 -19.80 -10.60 40.72
CA ALA A 659 -20.80 -11.65 40.53
C ALA A 659 -21.48 -11.57 39.15
N VAL A 660 -21.72 -10.35 38.67
CA VAL A 660 -22.35 -10.09 37.36
C VAL A 660 -21.35 -10.43 36.24
N LEU A 661 -20.09 -10.02 36.39
CA LEU A 661 -19.04 -10.40 35.43
C LEU A 661 -18.84 -11.92 35.37
N LYS A 662 -18.90 -12.59 36.52
CA LYS A 662 -18.84 -14.06 36.57
C LYS A 662 -19.99 -14.71 35.79
N GLU A 663 -21.20 -14.16 35.87
CA GLU A 663 -22.32 -14.62 35.04
C GLU A 663 -22.03 -14.42 33.55
N MET A 664 -21.44 -13.29 33.16
CA MET A 664 -21.05 -13.03 31.76
C MET A 664 -20.00 -14.01 31.24
N LEU A 665 -19.11 -14.49 32.10
CA LEU A 665 -18.05 -15.47 31.77
C LEU A 665 -18.48 -16.93 31.99
N THR A 666 -19.77 -17.18 32.24
CA THR A 666 -20.32 -18.53 32.41
C THR A 666 -21.10 -18.94 31.16
N PRO A 667 -20.91 -20.17 30.62
CA PRO A 667 -21.71 -20.65 29.49
C PRO A 667 -23.21 -20.57 29.77
N THR A 668 -23.97 -20.00 28.84
CA THR A 668 -25.43 -19.79 29.01
C THR A 668 -26.27 -21.03 28.67
N ALA A 669 -25.71 -21.97 27.91
CA ALA A 669 -26.34 -23.24 27.54
C ALA A 669 -25.26 -24.31 27.32
N LYS A 670 -25.67 -25.59 27.20
CA LYS A 670 -24.79 -26.66 26.71
C LYS A 670 -24.44 -26.41 25.24
N ASP A 671 -23.19 -26.71 24.87
CA ASP A 671 -22.70 -26.54 23.50
C ASP A 671 -23.54 -27.33 22.49
N ASP A 672 -24.12 -26.58 21.55
CA ASP A 672 -24.87 -27.07 20.40
C ASP A 672 -24.28 -26.60 19.07
N GLY A 673 -23.08 -26.02 19.10
CA GLY A 673 -22.36 -25.48 17.95
C GLY A 673 -20.85 -25.40 18.20
N PRO A 674 -20.07 -24.88 17.22
CA PRO A 674 -18.60 -24.87 17.29
C PRO A 674 -18.01 -23.82 18.25
N ARG A 675 -18.85 -22.97 18.86
CA ARG A 675 -18.43 -21.86 19.73
C ARG A 675 -19.31 -21.81 20.96
N THR A 676 -18.68 -21.73 22.13
CA THR A 676 -19.35 -21.56 23.42
C THR A 676 -19.41 -20.07 23.76
N PHE A 677 -20.58 -19.58 24.15
CA PHE A 677 -20.76 -18.19 24.57
C PHE A 677 -21.28 -18.08 26.01
N GLY A 678 -20.69 -17.14 26.73
CA GLY A 678 -21.32 -16.54 27.90
C GLY A 678 -22.29 -15.44 27.47
N ILE A 679 -22.26 -14.31 28.18
CA ILE A 679 -22.94 -13.07 27.74
C ILE A 679 -21.85 -12.18 27.12
N GLY A 680 -21.88 -12.04 25.79
CA GLY A 680 -20.90 -11.30 25.00
C GLY A 680 -19.57 -12.02 24.75
N PHE A 681 -19.04 -12.74 25.74
CA PHE A 681 -17.72 -13.38 25.63
C PHE A 681 -17.79 -14.75 24.96
N HIS A 682 -16.85 -14.98 24.02
CA HIS A 682 -16.51 -16.32 23.58
C HIS A 682 -15.70 -17.01 24.67
N LEU A 683 -16.07 -18.26 24.97
CA LEU A 683 -15.43 -19.10 25.99
C LEU A 683 -14.80 -20.29 25.28
N SER A 684 -13.53 -20.55 25.56
CA SER A 684 -12.80 -21.68 24.99
C SER A 684 -11.71 -22.16 25.96
N GLU A 685 -10.84 -23.04 25.48
CA GLU A 685 -9.65 -23.48 26.20
C GLU A 685 -8.40 -23.03 25.45
N PHE A 686 -7.31 -22.74 26.17
CA PHE A 686 -6.00 -22.42 25.62
C PHE A 686 -4.92 -23.18 26.38
N ASP A 687 -4.28 -24.16 25.71
CA ASP A 687 -3.26 -25.05 26.29
C ASP A 687 -3.70 -25.68 27.63
N GLY A 688 -4.96 -26.13 27.74
CA GLY A 688 -5.50 -26.78 28.94
C GLY A 688 -6.17 -25.85 29.97
N GLU A 689 -6.20 -24.54 29.73
CA GLU A 689 -6.75 -23.55 30.67
C GLU A 689 -7.97 -22.80 30.10
N PRO A 690 -8.96 -22.42 30.92
CA PRO A 690 -10.09 -21.60 30.47
C PRO A 690 -9.62 -20.27 29.86
N LEU A 691 -10.15 -19.95 28.69
CA LEU A 691 -9.89 -18.70 27.97
C LEU A 691 -11.21 -17.97 27.74
N PHE A 692 -11.25 -16.68 28.06
CA PHE A 692 -12.30 -15.79 27.55
C PHE A 692 -11.73 -14.90 26.45
N GLY A 693 -12.60 -14.46 25.54
CA GLY A 693 -12.19 -13.50 24.55
C GLY A 693 -13.27 -13.14 23.53
N HIS A 694 -12.85 -12.42 22.51
CA HIS A 694 -13.61 -12.19 21.29
C HIS A 694 -12.65 -11.74 20.17
N ALA A 695 -12.97 -12.05 18.92
CA ALA A 695 -12.27 -11.53 17.74
C ALA A 695 -13.10 -10.43 17.06
N GLY A 696 -12.46 -9.42 16.48
CA GLY A 696 -13.13 -8.35 15.73
C GLY A 696 -12.66 -8.32 14.29
N ALA A 697 -13.57 -8.13 13.35
CA ALA A 697 -13.27 -7.79 11.96
C ALA A 697 -14.27 -6.71 11.52
N VAL A 698 -13.79 -5.71 10.79
CA VAL A 698 -14.58 -4.65 10.15
C VAL A 698 -13.69 -3.97 9.12
N TYR A 699 -14.26 -3.53 8.00
CA TYR A 699 -13.59 -2.89 6.88
C TYR A 699 -12.20 -2.33 7.19
N GLY A 700 -11.18 -3.08 6.76
CA GLY A 700 -9.79 -2.70 6.88
C GLY A 700 -9.11 -3.00 8.21
N PHE A 701 -9.75 -3.69 9.15
CA PHE A 701 -9.21 -3.91 10.49
C PHE A 701 -9.57 -5.30 11.05
N ALA A 702 -8.62 -5.90 11.75
CA ALA A 702 -8.83 -7.13 12.51
C ALA A 702 -8.24 -7.02 13.93
N THR A 703 -8.98 -7.53 14.92
CA THR A 703 -8.67 -7.41 16.35
C THR A 703 -8.75 -8.77 17.05
N GLN A 704 -7.89 -8.99 18.06
CA GLN A 704 -8.00 -10.10 19.01
C GLN A 704 -8.01 -9.56 20.44
N PHE A 705 -8.89 -10.11 21.27
CA PHE A 705 -8.97 -9.83 22.69
C PHE A 705 -9.07 -11.17 23.42
N LYS A 706 -8.01 -11.58 24.14
CA LYS A 706 -7.89 -12.91 24.76
C LYS A 706 -7.34 -12.79 26.18
N GLY A 707 -7.96 -13.48 27.14
CA GLY A 707 -7.53 -13.46 28.54
C GLY A 707 -7.66 -14.82 29.25
N LEU A 708 -6.67 -15.11 30.08
CA LEU A 708 -6.63 -16.25 31.00
C LEU A 708 -7.03 -15.75 32.40
N PRO A 709 -8.30 -15.93 32.82
CA PRO A 709 -8.85 -15.29 34.01
C PRO A 709 -8.16 -15.77 35.29
N GLU A 710 -7.85 -17.07 35.41
CA GLU A 710 -7.23 -17.64 36.61
C GLU A 710 -5.79 -17.15 36.82
N ARG A 711 -5.08 -16.88 35.72
CA ARG A 711 -3.71 -16.34 35.76
C ARG A 711 -3.65 -14.82 35.76
N LYS A 712 -4.77 -14.16 35.48
CA LYS A 712 -4.84 -12.72 35.23
C LYS A 712 -3.91 -12.24 34.11
N LEU A 713 -3.79 -13.02 33.05
CA LEU A 713 -2.98 -12.67 31.88
C LEU A 713 -3.89 -12.30 30.71
N GLY A 714 -3.56 -11.26 29.96
CA GLY A 714 -4.36 -10.80 28.84
C GLY A 714 -3.53 -10.26 27.68
N VAL A 715 -4.04 -10.43 26.46
CA VAL A 715 -3.44 -9.89 25.25
C VAL A 715 -4.51 -9.25 24.37
N VAL A 716 -4.19 -8.07 23.87
CA VAL A 716 -4.98 -7.37 22.85
C VAL A 716 -4.11 -7.09 21.64
N THR A 717 -4.60 -7.40 20.44
CA THR A 717 -3.94 -7.02 19.19
C THR A 717 -4.92 -6.37 18.23
N ILE A 718 -4.48 -5.37 17.47
CA ILE A 718 -5.25 -4.79 16.36
C ILE A 718 -4.34 -4.58 15.15
N ASN A 719 -4.82 -4.85 13.93
CA ASN A 719 -4.14 -4.52 12.69
C ASN A 719 -5.05 -3.78 11.72
N SER A 720 -4.44 -3.14 10.71
CA SER A 720 -5.10 -2.37 9.67
C SER A 720 -5.20 -3.10 8.32
N LEU A 721 -5.45 -4.41 8.36
CA LEU A 721 -5.80 -5.21 7.18
C LEU A 721 -7.04 -6.06 7.47
N ASP A 722 -8.01 -6.00 6.57
CA ASP A 722 -9.27 -6.71 6.75
C ASP A 722 -9.08 -8.24 6.78
N CYS A 723 -9.90 -8.92 7.57
CA CYS A 723 -9.85 -10.38 7.77
C CYS A 723 -8.48 -10.97 8.17
N ALA A 724 -7.52 -10.16 8.60
CA ALA A 724 -6.21 -10.63 9.08
C ALA A 724 -6.25 -11.13 10.55
N ASN A 725 -7.38 -11.72 10.95
CA ASN A 725 -7.60 -12.22 12.30
C ASN A 725 -6.69 -13.38 12.65
N GLY A 726 -6.34 -14.25 11.69
CA GLY A 726 -5.44 -15.37 11.95
C GLY A 726 -4.00 -14.93 12.21
N PHE A 727 -3.51 -13.91 11.51
CA PHE A 727 -2.25 -13.24 11.84
C PHE A 727 -2.27 -12.68 13.27
N GLY A 728 -3.26 -11.83 13.59
CA GLY A 728 -3.39 -11.26 14.93
C GLY A 728 -3.55 -12.32 16.03
N GLY A 729 -4.25 -13.42 15.71
CA GLY A 729 -4.47 -14.57 16.58
C GLY A 729 -3.20 -15.33 16.88
N ARG A 730 -2.39 -15.61 15.85
CA ARG A 730 -1.10 -16.28 15.97
C ARG A 730 -0.12 -15.50 16.85
N VAL A 731 -0.06 -14.17 16.67
CA VAL A 731 0.75 -13.29 17.53
C VAL A 731 0.23 -13.28 18.96
N ALA A 732 -1.09 -13.16 19.16
CA ALA A 732 -1.70 -13.15 20.49
C ALA A 732 -1.48 -14.48 21.24
N ASP A 733 -1.57 -15.62 20.55
CA ASP A 733 -1.34 -16.94 21.14
C ASP A 733 0.13 -17.12 21.53
N TYR A 734 1.07 -16.66 20.71
CA TYR A 734 2.48 -16.70 21.07
C TYR A 734 2.77 -15.79 22.28
N ALA A 735 2.19 -14.59 22.32
CA ALA A 735 2.31 -13.67 23.45
C ALA A 735 1.76 -14.27 24.75
N LEU A 736 0.57 -14.90 24.72
CA LEU A 736 0.00 -15.58 25.89
C LEU A 736 0.88 -16.74 26.37
N ARG A 737 1.45 -17.54 25.46
CA ARG A 737 2.40 -18.60 25.83
C ARG A 737 3.67 -18.05 26.48
N LEU A 738 4.20 -16.94 25.98
CA LEU A 738 5.36 -16.28 26.61
C LEU A 738 5.04 -15.74 28.00
N LEU A 739 3.88 -15.11 28.20
CA LEU A 739 3.43 -14.64 29.51
C LEU A 739 3.25 -15.81 30.50
N ARG A 740 2.62 -16.90 30.06
CA ARG A 740 2.47 -18.14 30.86
C ARG A 740 3.83 -18.74 31.20
N ALA A 741 4.72 -18.87 30.21
CA ALA A 741 6.03 -19.44 30.40
C ALA A 741 6.86 -18.66 31.43
N ARG A 742 6.79 -17.33 31.39
CA ARG A 742 7.40 -16.48 32.41
C ARG A 742 6.81 -16.72 33.80
N ALA A 743 5.49 -16.78 33.92
CA ALA A 743 4.83 -17.07 35.21
C ALA A 743 5.23 -18.43 35.78
N ASP A 744 5.46 -19.41 34.90
CA ASP A 744 5.81 -20.79 35.27
C ASP A 744 7.34 -21.03 35.37
N GLY A 745 8.18 -20.06 35.01
CA GLY A 745 9.64 -20.22 34.95
C GLY A 745 10.11 -21.19 33.85
N THR A 746 9.36 -21.31 32.76
CA THR A 746 9.64 -22.17 31.61
C THR A 746 9.99 -21.34 30.36
N SER A 747 10.33 -22.02 29.26
CA SER A 747 10.56 -21.39 27.96
C SER A 747 9.65 -22.01 26.90
N VAL A 748 9.32 -21.21 25.89
CA VAL A 748 8.50 -21.61 24.74
C VAL A 748 9.30 -21.30 23.50
N GLU A 749 9.26 -22.13 22.47
CA GLU A 749 9.89 -21.86 21.17
C GLU A 749 9.05 -20.89 20.32
N PRO A 750 9.66 -20.07 19.43
CA PRO A 750 8.89 -19.23 18.52
C PRO A 750 8.08 -20.09 17.52
N PRO A 751 6.93 -19.59 17.03
CA PRO A 751 6.20 -20.26 15.96
C PRO A 751 7.06 -20.40 14.70
N PRO A 752 6.91 -21.48 13.91
CA PRO A 752 7.71 -21.68 12.70
C PRO A 752 7.32 -20.68 11.61
N THR A 753 8.27 -20.28 10.77
CA THR A 753 8.05 -19.33 9.65
C THR A 753 8.02 -20.06 8.31
N ALA A 754 7.17 -19.59 7.38
CA ALA A 754 7.06 -20.16 6.03
C ALA A 754 7.57 -19.20 4.94
N THR A 755 8.18 -19.74 3.87
CA THR A 755 8.69 -19.00 2.71
C THR A 755 7.86 -19.27 1.45
N GLU A 756 8.06 -18.50 0.40
CA GLU A 756 7.44 -18.79 -0.91
C GLU A 756 7.89 -20.16 -1.44
N ILE A 757 7.03 -20.83 -2.19
CA ILE A 757 7.36 -22.09 -2.87
C ILE A 757 8.05 -21.83 -4.21
N GLU A 758 8.80 -22.80 -4.71
CA GLU A 758 9.47 -22.70 -6.00
C GLU A 758 8.45 -22.74 -7.17
N PRO A 759 8.57 -21.88 -8.21
CA PRO A 759 7.61 -21.85 -9.32
C PRO A 759 7.43 -23.19 -10.05
N ALA A 760 8.48 -24.01 -10.13
CA ALA A 760 8.39 -25.35 -10.71
C ALA A 760 7.53 -26.31 -9.87
N VAL A 761 7.57 -26.16 -8.55
CA VAL A 761 6.73 -26.92 -7.61
C VAL A 761 5.28 -26.44 -7.72
N ALA A 762 5.06 -25.12 -7.74
CA ALA A 762 3.74 -24.52 -7.96
C ALA A 762 3.07 -25.08 -9.24
N LYS A 763 3.81 -25.06 -10.37
CA LYS A 763 3.34 -25.58 -11.66
C LYS A 763 3.08 -27.08 -11.66
N ARG A 764 3.83 -27.88 -10.90
CA ARG A 764 3.61 -29.34 -10.76
C ARG A 764 2.36 -29.65 -9.92
N LEU A 765 2.14 -28.90 -8.85
CA LEU A 765 1.06 -29.14 -7.90
C LEU A 765 -0.29 -28.58 -8.34
N ARG A 766 -0.33 -27.66 -9.30
CA ARG A 766 -1.59 -27.14 -9.83
C ARG A 766 -2.50 -28.25 -10.32
N GLY A 767 -3.80 -28.11 -10.12
CA GLY A 767 -4.80 -29.05 -10.58
C GLY A 767 -5.90 -29.29 -9.55
N ARG A 768 -6.89 -30.09 -9.97
CA ARG A 768 -8.02 -30.48 -9.13
C ARG A 768 -7.74 -31.82 -8.47
N TYR A 769 -8.19 -31.97 -7.25
CA TYR A 769 -8.05 -33.20 -6.49
C TYR A 769 -9.35 -33.57 -5.80
N GLU A 770 -9.63 -34.88 -5.70
CA GLU A 770 -10.83 -35.40 -5.05
C GLU A 770 -10.48 -36.29 -3.84
N SER A 771 -11.36 -36.29 -2.85
CA SER A 771 -11.35 -37.25 -1.75
C SER A 771 -12.79 -37.58 -1.37
N GLY A 772 -13.29 -38.71 -1.86
CA GLY A 772 -14.71 -39.06 -1.70
C GLY A 772 -15.60 -38.19 -2.57
N ASP A 773 -16.54 -37.48 -1.95
CA ASP A 773 -17.44 -36.51 -2.58
C ASP A 773 -16.88 -35.06 -2.56
N GLN A 774 -15.75 -34.84 -1.89
CA GLN A 774 -15.15 -33.52 -1.75
C GLN A 774 -14.07 -33.27 -2.81
N GLN A 775 -13.92 -32.00 -3.19
CA GLN A 775 -12.88 -31.56 -4.11
C GLN A 775 -12.10 -30.37 -3.54
N ILE A 776 -10.83 -30.28 -3.93
CA ILE A 776 -10.01 -29.08 -3.74
C ILE A 776 -9.35 -28.73 -5.06
N GLU A 777 -9.03 -27.45 -5.22
CA GLU A 777 -8.33 -26.95 -6.40
C GLU A 777 -7.06 -26.21 -6.00
N LEU A 778 -5.93 -26.59 -6.60
CA LEU A 778 -4.69 -25.85 -6.49
C LEU A 778 -4.48 -25.02 -7.76
N THR A 779 -4.52 -23.70 -7.62
CA THR A 779 -4.33 -22.74 -8.72
C THR A 779 -3.00 -22.03 -8.58
N GLU A 780 -2.20 -22.04 -9.65
CA GLU A 780 -0.94 -21.30 -9.71
C GLU A 780 -1.17 -19.99 -10.45
N TYR A 781 -0.73 -18.86 -9.91
CA TYR A 781 -0.74 -17.58 -10.62
C TYR A 781 0.38 -16.69 -10.11
N LEU A 782 1.10 -16.03 -11.03
CA LEU A 782 2.29 -15.21 -10.75
C LEU A 782 3.35 -15.92 -9.89
N GLY A 783 3.54 -17.23 -10.11
CA GLY A 783 4.53 -18.03 -9.37
C GLY A 783 4.11 -18.41 -7.95
N ARG A 784 2.88 -18.09 -7.53
CA ARG A 784 2.29 -18.44 -6.23
C ARG A 784 1.25 -19.53 -6.42
N LEU A 785 1.03 -20.35 -5.39
CA LEU A 785 0.06 -21.45 -5.41
C LEU A 785 -0.98 -21.24 -4.33
N TYR A 786 -2.23 -21.39 -4.71
CA TYR A 786 -3.37 -21.23 -3.81
C TYR A 786 -4.20 -22.50 -3.77
N LEU A 787 -4.61 -22.92 -2.59
CA LEU A 787 -5.52 -24.03 -2.36
C LEU A 787 -6.92 -23.47 -2.08
N GLN A 788 -7.88 -23.80 -2.94
CA GLN A 788 -9.30 -23.55 -2.75
C GLN A 788 -10.00 -24.80 -2.19
N ASN A 789 -10.83 -24.60 -1.16
CA ASN A 789 -11.80 -25.57 -0.68
C ASN A 789 -13.22 -24.94 -0.62
N ASP A 790 -14.19 -25.61 -0.02
CA ASP A 790 -15.58 -25.14 0.05
C ASP A 790 -15.80 -23.83 0.79
N SER A 791 -14.80 -23.29 1.48
CA SER A 791 -14.94 -22.11 2.35
C SER A 791 -13.84 -21.06 2.21
N SER A 792 -12.73 -21.37 1.53
CA SER A 792 -11.55 -20.51 1.56
C SER A 792 -10.61 -20.73 0.38
N LEU A 793 -9.94 -19.65 -0.03
CA LEU A 793 -8.77 -19.62 -0.89
C LEU A 793 -7.54 -19.28 -0.05
N ARG A 794 -6.53 -20.15 -0.02
CA ARG A 794 -5.39 -20.03 0.90
C ARG A 794 -4.04 -20.17 0.20
N GLU A 795 -3.05 -19.33 0.51
CA GLU A 795 -1.70 -19.43 -0.08
C GLU A 795 -0.95 -20.66 0.49
N VAL A 796 -0.38 -21.46 -0.41
CA VAL A 796 0.50 -22.59 -0.09
C VAL A 796 1.94 -22.09 -0.03
N ARG A 797 2.60 -22.31 1.10
CA ARG A 797 3.97 -21.87 1.40
C ARG A 797 4.85 -23.03 1.84
N ARG A 798 6.18 -22.83 1.82
CA ARG A 798 7.20 -23.81 2.22
C ARG A 798 7.57 -23.62 3.69
N GLN A 799 7.61 -24.70 4.46
CA GLN A 799 8.16 -24.72 5.81
C GLN A 799 9.08 -25.93 5.99
N GLY A 800 10.39 -25.71 5.96
CA GLY A 800 11.35 -26.82 5.87
C GLY A 800 11.07 -27.67 4.64
N ASP A 801 10.92 -28.99 4.82
CA ASP A 801 10.55 -29.91 3.74
C ASP A 801 9.04 -30.02 3.50
N ALA A 802 8.22 -29.39 4.34
CA ALA A 802 6.77 -29.47 4.29
C ALA A 802 6.15 -28.29 3.51
N LEU A 803 4.92 -28.49 3.01
CA LEU A 803 4.07 -27.42 2.52
C LEU A 803 3.03 -27.09 3.59
N VAL A 804 2.66 -25.82 3.72
CA VAL A 804 1.72 -25.33 4.73
C VAL A 804 0.83 -24.26 4.12
N LEU A 805 -0.35 -24.05 4.68
CA LEU A 805 -1.13 -22.85 4.39
C LEU A 805 -0.64 -21.73 5.31
N ASP A 806 -0.15 -20.62 4.77
CA ASP A 806 0.27 -19.46 5.57
C ASP A 806 0.08 -18.17 4.79
N ASP A 807 -0.92 -17.38 5.17
CA ASP A 807 -1.31 -16.14 4.50
C ASP A 807 -1.98 -15.17 5.48
N VAL A 808 -2.65 -14.15 4.98
CA VAL A 808 -3.38 -13.16 5.79
C VAL A 808 -4.46 -13.78 6.69
N PHE A 809 -5.09 -14.89 6.27
CA PHE A 809 -6.03 -15.64 7.13
C PHE A 809 -5.33 -16.45 8.23
N GLY A 810 -4.00 -16.54 8.21
CA GLY A 810 -3.18 -17.14 9.25
C GLY A 810 -2.51 -18.44 8.84
N TYR A 811 -2.08 -19.22 9.82
CA TYR A 811 -1.37 -20.48 9.62
C TYR A 811 -2.35 -21.66 9.64
N GLY A 812 -2.19 -22.60 8.71
CA GLY A 812 -3.08 -23.76 8.52
C GLY A 812 -2.35 -25.11 8.56
N PRO A 813 -3.06 -26.19 8.25
CA PRO A 813 -2.51 -27.54 8.33
C PRO A 813 -1.42 -27.80 7.28
N VAL A 814 -0.57 -28.78 7.59
CA VAL A 814 0.50 -29.26 6.69
C VAL A 814 -0.11 -30.00 5.50
N ILE A 815 0.49 -29.78 4.33
CA ILE A 815 0.24 -30.49 3.08
C ILE A 815 1.49 -31.34 2.80
N THR A 816 1.30 -32.65 2.63
CA THR A 816 2.39 -33.58 2.31
C THR A 816 2.16 -34.20 0.95
N GLU A 817 3.15 -34.08 0.06
CA GLU A 817 3.13 -34.73 -1.24
C GLU A 817 3.25 -36.26 -1.10
N ARG A 818 2.44 -37.02 -1.84
CA ARG A 818 2.49 -38.49 -1.89
C ARG A 818 2.64 -38.96 -3.35
N GLY A 819 3.79 -38.68 -3.95
CA GLY A 819 4.02 -38.92 -5.38
C GLY A 819 3.45 -37.78 -6.25
N ASP A 820 3.34 -38.00 -7.56
CA ASP A 820 3.02 -36.93 -8.52
C ASP A 820 1.52 -36.55 -8.56
N ASP A 821 0.63 -37.45 -8.11
CA ASP A 821 -0.83 -37.35 -8.27
C ASP A 821 -1.62 -37.47 -6.96
N GLU A 822 -0.96 -37.53 -5.80
CA GLU A 822 -1.65 -37.57 -4.51
C GLU A 822 -1.10 -36.56 -3.50
N LEU A 823 -2.01 -35.95 -2.73
CA LEU A 823 -1.69 -35.07 -1.60
C LEU A 823 -2.29 -35.64 -0.31
N LEU A 824 -1.58 -35.50 0.80
CA LEU A 824 -2.14 -35.67 2.15
C LEU A 824 -2.42 -34.28 2.72
N TYR A 825 -3.69 -34.00 3.01
CA TYR A 825 -4.15 -32.73 3.58
C TYR A 825 -5.36 -32.98 4.48
N GLN A 826 -5.33 -32.44 5.71
CA GLN A 826 -6.35 -32.67 6.76
C GLN A 826 -6.65 -34.15 6.99
N ASP A 827 -5.60 -34.97 7.12
CA ASP A 827 -5.68 -36.43 7.31
C ASP A 827 -6.42 -37.21 6.20
N LYS A 828 -6.65 -36.57 5.05
CA LYS A 828 -7.27 -37.18 3.86
C LYS A 828 -6.26 -37.28 2.72
N VAL A 829 -6.37 -38.36 1.94
CA VAL A 829 -5.64 -38.52 0.68
C VAL A 829 -6.50 -37.95 -0.45
N TRP A 830 -5.93 -37.01 -1.18
CA TRP A 830 -6.55 -36.31 -2.29
C TRP A 830 -5.90 -36.75 -3.59
N LYS A 831 -6.69 -37.29 -4.51
CA LYS A 831 -6.21 -37.83 -5.79
C LYS A 831 -6.45 -36.84 -6.91
N ARG A 832 -5.45 -36.61 -7.76
CA ARG A 832 -5.54 -35.68 -8.88
C ARG A 832 -6.57 -36.14 -9.90
N LEU A 833 -7.44 -35.23 -10.32
CA LEU A 833 -8.40 -35.41 -11.40
C LEU A 833 -7.77 -35.12 -12.76
N ALA A 834 -8.29 -35.76 -13.80
CA ALA A 834 -7.89 -35.48 -15.17
C ALA A 834 -8.25 -34.03 -15.60
N ASP A 835 -7.35 -33.41 -16.36
CA ASP A 835 -7.57 -32.09 -16.94
C ASP A 835 -8.39 -32.18 -18.25
N SER A 836 -9.71 -32.11 -18.08
CA SER A 836 -10.71 -32.13 -19.15
C SER A 836 -11.50 -30.82 -19.20
N VAL A 837 -11.94 -30.44 -20.40
CA VAL A 837 -12.81 -29.28 -20.60
C VAL A 837 -14.09 -29.48 -19.77
N PRO A 838 -14.42 -28.56 -18.84
CA PRO A 838 -15.63 -28.66 -18.01
C PRO A 838 -16.90 -28.69 -18.86
N GLY A 839 -17.99 -29.27 -18.32
CA GLY A 839 -19.33 -29.21 -18.94
C GLY A 839 -19.91 -27.80 -18.96
N ASP A 840 -21.04 -27.62 -19.66
CA ASP A 840 -21.82 -26.38 -19.58
C ASP A 840 -22.50 -26.25 -18.21
N ALA A 841 -22.58 -25.03 -17.71
CA ALA A 841 -23.40 -24.72 -16.55
C ALA A 841 -24.89 -24.99 -16.87
N PRO A 842 -25.69 -25.46 -15.90
CA PRO A 842 -27.13 -25.61 -16.08
C PRO A 842 -27.79 -24.29 -16.53
N GLU A 843 -28.55 -24.32 -17.63
CA GLU A 843 -29.15 -23.12 -18.26
C GLU A 843 -30.01 -22.29 -17.27
N LYS A 844 -30.70 -22.95 -16.35
CA LYS A 844 -31.53 -22.32 -15.31
C LYS A 844 -30.77 -21.34 -14.39
N TRP A 845 -29.44 -21.50 -14.27
CA TRP A 845 -28.59 -20.64 -13.46
C TRP A 845 -27.95 -19.50 -14.25
N ARG A 846 -28.02 -19.53 -15.59
CA ARG A 846 -27.41 -18.49 -16.44
C ARG A 846 -27.84 -17.08 -16.04
N GLY A 847 -29.14 -16.89 -15.79
CA GLY A 847 -29.69 -15.61 -15.33
C GLY A 847 -29.38 -15.25 -13.87
N LEU A 848 -28.81 -16.17 -13.07
CA LEU A 848 -28.40 -15.94 -11.69
C LEU A 848 -26.92 -15.55 -11.56
N ILE A 849 -26.06 -16.07 -12.43
CA ILE A 849 -24.63 -15.79 -12.42
C ILE A 849 -24.40 -14.29 -12.70
N GLY A 850 -23.54 -13.66 -11.89
CA GLY A 850 -23.27 -12.23 -11.97
C GLY A 850 -22.80 -11.62 -10.64
N MET A 851 -22.65 -10.30 -10.64
CA MET A 851 -22.31 -9.50 -9.46
C MET A 851 -23.52 -8.71 -8.98
N TYR A 852 -23.64 -8.55 -7.66
CA TYR A 852 -24.74 -7.86 -7.01
C TYR A 852 -24.23 -6.98 -5.86
N GLY A 853 -24.96 -5.92 -5.53
CA GLY A 853 -24.67 -5.03 -4.40
C GLY A 853 -23.84 -3.82 -4.78
N TRP A 854 -22.78 -3.58 -4.02
CA TRP A 854 -21.99 -2.35 -4.06
C TRP A 854 -20.55 -2.61 -4.51
N ASP A 855 -19.94 -1.64 -5.18
CA ASP A 855 -18.57 -1.73 -5.70
C ASP A 855 -17.52 -2.01 -4.60
N HIS A 856 -17.75 -1.54 -3.36
CA HIS A 856 -16.82 -1.72 -2.25
C HIS A 856 -16.91 -3.09 -1.57
N ASN A 857 -17.99 -3.85 -1.81
CA ASN A 857 -18.19 -5.19 -1.26
C ASN A 857 -19.23 -5.96 -2.11
N PRO A 858 -18.85 -6.37 -3.34
CA PRO A 858 -19.77 -7.05 -4.24
C PRO A 858 -20.02 -8.50 -3.82
N LEU A 859 -21.27 -8.94 -3.96
CA LEU A 859 -21.66 -10.34 -3.90
C LEU A 859 -21.47 -10.97 -5.29
N TYR A 860 -20.65 -12.02 -5.37
CA TYR A 860 -20.51 -12.81 -6.59
C TYR A 860 -21.42 -14.03 -6.53
N ILE A 861 -22.20 -14.27 -7.58
CA ILE A 861 -22.88 -15.54 -7.81
C ILE A 861 -22.27 -16.18 -9.06
N PHE A 862 -21.80 -17.41 -8.93
CA PHE A 862 -21.03 -18.07 -9.98
C PHE A 862 -21.28 -19.58 -9.97
N GLU A 863 -21.04 -20.24 -11.09
CA GLU A 863 -21.12 -21.71 -11.15
C GLU A 863 -19.74 -22.31 -10.93
N ASN A 864 -19.67 -23.34 -10.09
CA ASN A 864 -18.47 -24.09 -9.79
C ASN A 864 -18.74 -25.60 -9.81
N HIS A 865 -18.25 -26.29 -10.83
CA HIS A 865 -18.29 -27.74 -10.99
C HIS A 865 -19.69 -28.37 -10.92
N GLY A 866 -20.68 -27.70 -11.49
CA GLY A 866 -22.07 -28.15 -11.52
C GLY A 866 -22.88 -27.71 -10.31
N GLU A 867 -22.34 -26.83 -9.47
CA GLU A 867 -23.03 -26.24 -8.31
C GLU A 867 -23.04 -24.70 -8.41
N LEU A 868 -24.06 -24.06 -7.84
CA LEU A 868 -24.10 -22.60 -7.74
C LEU A 868 -23.39 -22.18 -6.44
N TRP A 869 -22.50 -21.21 -6.52
CA TRP A 869 -21.70 -20.73 -5.40
C TRP A 869 -21.88 -19.23 -5.23
N ALA A 870 -21.63 -18.75 -4.01
CA ALA A 870 -21.53 -17.35 -3.68
C ALA A 870 -20.13 -16.99 -3.15
N ILE A 871 -19.67 -15.77 -3.44
CA ILE A 871 -18.67 -15.10 -2.59
C ILE A 871 -19.37 -13.91 -1.92
N ILE A 872 -19.55 -14.00 -0.62
CA ILE A 872 -20.15 -12.96 0.22
C ILE A 872 -19.10 -12.37 1.16
N GLU A 873 -19.29 -11.09 1.53
CA GLU A 873 -18.27 -10.32 2.26
C GLU A 873 -16.90 -10.43 1.57
N TRP A 874 -16.84 -10.32 0.23
CA TRP A 874 -15.65 -10.40 -0.64
C TRP A 874 -14.69 -11.60 -0.48
N PHE A 875 -14.78 -12.40 0.58
CA PHE A 875 -13.80 -13.43 0.93
C PHE A 875 -14.40 -14.81 1.23
N GLU A 876 -15.64 -14.91 1.72
CA GLU A 876 -16.25 -16.18 2.13
C GLU A 876 -16.87 -16.88 0.93
N PHE A 877 -16.40 -18.10 0.64
CA PHE A 877 -16.96 -18.95 -0.40
C PHE A 877 -18.07 -19.82 0.20
N ASP A 878 -19.22 -19.87 -0.46
CA ASP A 878 -20.37 -20.65 -0.03
C ASP A 878 -20.96 -21.46 -1.20
N PRO A 879 -20.86 -22.81 -1.20
CA PRO A 879 -21.65 -23.65 -2.09
C PRO A 879 -23.14 -23.58 -1.71
N LEU A 880 -23.99 -23.30 -2.69
CA LEU A 880 -25.42 -23.08 -2.47
C LEU A 880 -26.23 -24.33 -2.77
N THR A 881 -27.11 -24.71 -1.85
CA THR A 881 -28.05 -25.82 -2.06
C THR A 881 -29.37 -25.30 -2.61
N GLU A 882 -29.77 -25.74 -3.79
CA GLU A 882 -31.05 -25.38 -4.38
C GLU A 882 -32.23 -25.91 -3.55
N ILE A 883 -33.16 -25.02 -3.18
CA ILE A 883 -34.45 -25.38 -2.54
C ILE A 883 -35.54 -25.38 -3.62
N ASP A 884 -35.57 -24.33 -4.43
CA ASP A 884 -36.43 -24.17 -5.61
C ASP A 884 -35.74 -23.25 -6.64
N GLU A 885 -36.45 -22.93 -7.73
CA GLU A 885 -35.89 -22.18 -8.88
C GLU A 885 -35.25 -20.82 -8.51
N ASN A 886 -35.73 -20.18 -7.44
CA ASN A 886 -35.28 -18.86 -7.00
C ASN A 886 -34.71 -18.85 -5.57
N THR A 887 -34.78 -19.97 -4.85
CA THR A 887 -34.40 -20.05 -3.44
C THR A 887 -33.28 -21.04 -3.24
N PHE A 888 -32.21 -20.60 -2.58
CA PHE A 888 -31.06 -21.43 -2.26
C PHE A 888 -30.71 -21.32 -0.77
N ALA A 889 -30.25 -22.40 -0.16
CA ALA A 889 -29.74 -22.39 1.20
C ALA A 889 -28.23 -22.12 1.21
N PHE A 890 -27.79 -21.36 2.21
CA PHE A 890 -26.38 -21.34 2.60
C PHE A 890 -25.94 -22.71 3.14
N PRO A 891 -24.63 -23.00 3.17
CA PRO A 891 -24.10 -24.16 3.87
C PRO A 891 -24.56 -24.23 5.34
N ASN A 892 -24.55 -25.44 5.92
CA ASN A 892 -24.80 -25.63 7.35
C ASN A 892 -23.60 -25.22 8.24
N ALA A 893 -22.55 -24.67 7.64
CA ALA A 893 -21.37 -24.09 8.27
C ALA A 893 -21.20 -22.62 7.81
N GLY A 894 -20.08 -21.97 8.15
CA GLY A 894 -19.82 -20.59 7.73
C GLY A 894 -20.58 -19.53 8.54
N MET A 895 -20.76 -18.34 7.96
CA MET A 895 -21.30 -17.16 8.66
C MET A 895 -22.83 -17.07 8.65
N TYR A 896 -23.50 -17.68 7.66
CA TYR A 896 -24.94 -17.57 7.42
C TYR A 896 -25.75 -18.87 7.55
N PRO A 897 -25.39 -19.86 8.41
CA PRO A 897 -26.09 -21.14 8.45
C PRO A 897 -27.57 -20.96 8.83
N GLY A 898 -28.44 -21.65 8.09
CA GLY A 898 -29.90 -21.61 8.24
C GLY A 898 -30.60 -20.47 7.48
N GLU A 899 -29.84 -19.55 6.87
CA GLU A 899 -30.39 -18.46 6.05
C GLU A 899 -30.41 -18.85 4.56
N ARG A 900 -30.90 -17.96 3.69
CA ARG A 900 -31.17 -18.28 2.28
C ARG A 900 -30.80 -17.14 1.33
N PHE A 901 -30.59 -17.48 0.07
CA PHE A 901 -30.66 -16.56 -1.06
C PHE A 901 -32.04 -16.65 -1.71
N VAL A 902 -32.65 -15.51 -2.02
CA VAL A 902 -33.92 -15.42 -2.75
C VAL A 902 -33.74 -14.48 -3.93
N PHE A 903 -33.77 -15.02 -5.14
CA PHE A 903 -33.60 -14.27 -6.37
C PHE A 903 -34.94 -13.74 -6.89
N GLU A 904 -34.93 -12.52 -7.40
CA GLU A 904 -36.04 -11.96 -8.17
C GLU A 904 -35.61 -11.76 -9.62
N ARG A 905 -36.40 -12.25 -10.57
CA ARG A 905 -36.07 -12.28 -12.00
C ARG A 905 -36.98 -11.40 -12.84
N ASP A 906 -36.43 -10.87 -13.93
CA ASP A 906 -37.19 -10.26 -15.01
C ASP A 906 -37.92 -11.31 -15.87
N ALA A 907 -38.66 -10.84 -16.87
CA ALA A 907 -39.41 -11.71 -17.79
C ALA A 907 -38.51 -12.57 -18.71
N GLN A 908 -37.21 -12.25 -18.79
CA GLN A 908 -36.19 -12.96 -19.55
C GLN A 908 -35.46 -14.01 -18.70
N GLY A 909 -35.79 -14.11 -17.40
CA GLY A 909 -35.18 -15.05 -16.47
C GLY A 909 -33.87 -14.55 -15.84
N ASN A 910 -33.48 -13.29 -16.06
CA ASN A 910 -32.31 -12.69 -15.43
C ASN A 910 -32.68 -12.15 -14.05
N ALA A 911 -31.91 -12.52 -13.02
CA ALA A 911 -32.12 -11.98 -11.69
C ALA A 911 -31.81 -10.48 -11.66
N THR A 912 -32.77 -9.63 -11.34
CA THR A 912 -32.56 -8.19 -11.17
C THR A 912 -32.00 -7.84 -9.80
N ARG A 913 -32.24 -8.71 -8.80
CA ARG A 913 -31.70 -8.61 -7.45
C ARG A 913 -31.74 -9.95 -6.73
N VAL A 914 -31.03 -10.03 -5.61
CA VAL A 914 -31.05 -11.17 -4.69
C VAL A 914 -31.13 -10.67 -3.24
N VAL A 915 -32.00 -11.30 -2.45
CA VAL A 915 -31.98 -11.16 -0.99
C VAL A 915 -31.10 -12.26 -0.43
N ALA A 916 -29.89 -11.94 0.01
CA ALA A 916 -28.99 -12.87 0.69
C ALA A 916 -29.15 -12.70 2.20
N ALA A 917 -29.59 -13.76 2.87
CA ALA A 917 -30.06 -13.73 4.25
C ALA A 917 -31.22 -12.74 4.45
N SER A 918 -30.93 -11.54 4.94
CA SER A 918 -31.89 -10.45 5.18
C SER A 918 -31.56 -9.18 4.40
N VAL A 919 -30.48 -9.20 3.61
CA VAL A 919 -29.92 -8.03 2.93
C VAL A 919 -30.21 -8.12 1.43
N THR A 920 -30.67 -7.02 0.84
CA THR A 920 -30.97 -6.95 -0.60
C THR A 920 -29.74 -6.46 -1.36
N PHE A 921 -29.34 -7.22 -2.38
CA PHE A 921 -28.27 -6.89 -3.31
C PHE A 921 -28.86 -6.71 -4.72
N GLU A 922 -28.81 -5.50 -5.25
CA GLU A 922 -29.25 -5.20 -6.62
C GLU A 922 -28.23 -5.72 -7.63
N ARG A 923 -28.67 -6.24 -8.79
CA ARG A 923 -27.74 -6.69 -9.83
C ARG A 923 -26.93 -5.52 -10.36
N MET A 924 -25.60 -5.68 -10.40
CA MET A 924 -24.70 -4.69 -10.97
C MET A 924 -24.79 -4.71 -12.50
N PRO A 925 -24.67 -3.54 -13.17
CA PRO A 925 -24.69 -3.49 -14.62
C PRO A 925 -23.49 -4.24 -15.20
N MET A 926 -23.75 -5.16 -16.13
CA MET A 926 -22.73 -5.89 -16.87
C MET A 926 -22.95 -5.67 -18.37
N SER A 927 -21.87 -5.61 -19.15
CA SER A 927 -21.97 -5.61 -20.62
C SER A 927 -22.70 -6.87 -21.09
N ALA A 928 -23.59 -6.73 -22.07
CA ALA A 928 -24.23 -7.88 -22.69
C ALA A 928 -23.20 -8.74 -23.42
N PRO A 929 -23.45 -10.06 -23.61
CA PRO A 929 -22.58 -10.91 -24.39
C PRO A 929 -22.28 -10.31 -25.78
N GLY A 930 -20.99 -10.17 -26.12
CA GLY A 930 -20.53 -9.59 -27.39
C GLY A 930 -20.42 -8.07 -27.43
N GLU A 931 -21.01 -7.35 -26.46
CA GLU A 931 -20.82 -5.91 -26.29
C GLU A 931 -19.59 -5.61 -25.44
N THR A 932 -18.88 -4.53 -25.81
CA THR A 932 -17.77 -4.02 -25.00
C THR A 932 -18.29 -2.95 -24.03
N PHE A 933 -17.81 -3.01 -22.78
CA PHE A 933 -17.97 -1.96 -21.78
C PHE A 933 -17.67 -0.58 -22.36
N LYS A 934 -18.31 0.50 -21.90
CA LYS A 934 -18.05 1.86 -22.41
C LYS A 934 -17.71 2.81 -21.27
N ILE A 935 -16.63 3.56 -21.43
CA ILE A 935 -16.37 4.73 -20.60
C ILE A 935 -17.13 5.95 -21.15
N LYS A 936 -17.27 6.98 -20.30
CA LYS A 936 -17.52 8.34 -20.78
C LYS A 936 -16.18 9.03 -21.02
N PRO A 937 -15.79 9.30 -22.28
CA PRO A 937 -14.49 9.91 -22.56
C PRO A 937 -14.37 11.31 -21.94
N LEU A 938 -13.18 11.66 -21.43
CA LEU A 938 -12.90 12.98 -20.86
C LEU A 938 -12.98 14.11 -21.90
N LYS A 939 -12.79 13.80 -23.19
CA LYS A 939 -12.86 14.74 -24.33
C LYS A 939 -13.48 14.05 -25.56
N PRO A 940 -14.04 14.82 -26.52
CA PRO A 940 -14.55 14.26 -27.78
C PRO A 940 -13.46 13.53 -28.58
N THR A 941 -13.79 12.38 -29.19
CA THR A 941 -12.81 11.54 -29.89
C THR A 941 -12.09 12.25 -31.05
N GLU A 942 -12.77 13.15 -31.76
CA GLU A 942 -12.15 13.95 -32.84
C GLU A 942 -11.06 14.88 -32.30
N GLU A 943 -11.30 15.54 -31.16
CA GLU A 943 -10.31 16.38 -30.49
C GLU A 943 -9.11 15.54 -30.02
N LEU A 944 -9.37 14.37 -29.43
CA LEU A 944 -8.33 13.44 -29.02
C LEU A 944 -7.46 13.00 -30.20
N ARG A 945 -8.09 12.74 -31.35
CA ARG A 945 -7.38 12.32 -32.57
C ARG A 945 -6.46 13.43 -33.08
N ASP A 946 -6.98 14.65 -33.16
CA ASP A 946 -6.21 15.82 -33.58
C ASP A 946 -5.02 16.08 -32.66
N LEU A 947 -5.21 15.97 -31.35
CA LEU A 947 -4.15 16.12 -30.35
C LEU A 947 -3.10 15.01 -30.50
N ALA A 948 -3.52 13.76 -30.69
CA ALA A 948 -2.63 12.62 -30.77
C ALA A 948 -1.81 12.60 -32.07
N LEU A 949 -2.41 12.94 -33.21
CA LEU A 949 -1.72 13.00 -34.51
C LEU A 949 -0.72 14.15 -34.60
N LYS A 950 -0.93 15.24 -33.84
CA LYS A 950 0.03 16.35 -33.72
C LYS A 950 1.17 16.04 -32.74
N ALA A 951 0.99 15.03 -31.88
CA ALA A 951 2.01 14.62 -30.93
C ALA A 951 3.02 13.66 -31.58
N ALA A 952 4.23 13.63 -31.02
CA ALA A 952 5.25 12.67 -31.41
C ALA A 952 5.39 11.59 -30.33
N PRO A 953 5.61 10.31 -30.72
CA PRO A 953 5.99 9.27 -29.77
C PRO A 953 7.22 9.69 -28.95
N PRO A 954 7.37 9.18 -27.71
CA PRO A 954 8.56 9.44 -26.91
C PRO A 954 9.79 8.97 -27.69
N VAL A 955 10.84 9.79 -27.71
CA VAL A 955 12.08 9.48 -28.41
C VAL A 955 12.82 8.41 -27.60
N GLU A 956 13.06 7.26 -28.23
CA GLU A 956 13.82 6.19 -27.61
C GLU A 956 15.26 6.12 -28.13
N THR A 957 16.17 5.75 -27.24
CA THR A 957 17.56 5.42 -27.55
C THR A 957 17.81 3.99 -27.08
N GLY A 958 18.18 3.08 -27.98
CA GLY A 958 18.26 1.63 -27.69
C GLY A 958 18.63 0.80 -28.93
N GLU A 959 19.18 -0.42 -28.75
CA GLU A 959 19.66 -1.30 -29.83
C GLU A 959 18.44 -2.06 -30.24
N PHE A 960 17.63 -1.34 -31.00
CA PHE A 960 16.40 -1.89 -31.47
C PHE A 960 16.71 -2.78 -32.65
N VAL A 961 16.21 -4.02 -32.58
CA VAL A 961 16.17 -4.85 -33.77
C VAL A 961 15.27 -4.16 -34.78
N THR A 962 15.60 -4.30 -36.06
CA THR A 962 14.75 -3.74 -37.12
C THR A 962 13.36 -4.37 -37.02
N PRO A 963 12.30 -3.57 -36.87
CA PRO A 963 10.93 -4.09 -36.82
C PRO A 963 10.61 -4.92 -38.05
N ASP A 964 10.05 -6.10 -37.83
CA ASP A 964 9.58 -7.04 -38.85
C ASP A 964 8.14 -7.41 -38.50
N LEU A 965 7.25 -6.45 -38.69
CA LEU A 965 5.82 -6.63 -38.50
C LEU A 965 5.27 -7.50 -39.62
N VAL A 966 4.68 -8.63 -39.23
CA VAL A 966 4.01 -9.56 -40.12
C VAL A 966 2.54 -9.64 -39.79
N GLU A 967 1.72 -9.78 -40.82
CA GLU A 967 0.27 -9.93 -40.67
C GLU A 967 -0.07 -11.39 -40.33
N LEU A 968 -0.79 -11.60 -39.22
CA LEU A 968 -1.05 -12.94 -38.68
C LEU A 968 -1.77 -13.86 -39.69
N VAL A 969 -2.81 -13.35 -40.36
CA VAL A 969 -3.61 -14.12 -41.32
C VAL A 969 -2.87 -14.48 -42.61
N THR A 970 -1.71 -13.86 -42.87
CA THR A 970 -0.85 -14.25 -44.01
C THR A 970 0.06 -15.43 -43.67
N LEU A 971 0.26 -15.70 -42.39
CA LEU A 971 1.03 -16.83 -41.89
C LEU A 971 0.14 -18.06 -41.67
N ASP A 972 -1.07 -17.85 -41.16
CA ASP A 972 -2.13 -18.86 -41.05
C ASP A 972 -3.50 -18.19 -41.21
N ASP A 973 -4.22 -18.51 -42.29
CA ASP A 973 -5.52 -17.93 -42.64
C ASP A 973 -6.69 -18.46 -41.79
N THR A 974 -6.44 -19.43 -40.91
CA THR A 974 -7.41 -19.95 -39.94
C THR A 974 -7.45 -19.15 -38.63
N VAL A 975 -6.56 -18.18 -38.44
CA VAL A 975 -6.67 -17.20 -37.35
C VAL A 975 -7.83 -16.25 -37.64
N LYS A 976 -8.72 -16.06 -36.67
CA LYS A 976 -9.87 -15.14 -36.82
C LYS A 976 -9.55 -13.77 -36.23
N LEU A 977 -10.08 -12.72 -36.86
CA LEU A 977 -9.88 -11.33 -36.46
C LEU A 977 -11.22 -10.67 -36.12
N ASP A 978 -11.28 -10.01 -34.98
CA ASP A 978 -12.36 -9.12 -34.54
C ASP A 978 -11.71 -7.88 -33.93
N ILE A 979 -11.05 -7.11 -34.80
CA ILE A 979 -10.24 -5.98 -34.38
C ILE A 979 -11.17 -4.86 -33.88
N ARG A 980 -11.42 -4.84 -32.56
CA ARG A 980 -12.46 -4.00 -31.93
C ARG A 980 -12.26 -2.52 -32.20
N TYR A 981 -11.01 -2.08 -32.20
CA TYR A 981 -10.63 -0.70 -32.48
C TYR A 981 -10.74 -0.31 -33.96
N ALA A 982 -11.07 -1.25 -34.87
CA ALA A 982 -11.49 -0.95 -36.25
C ALA A 982 -13.01 -0.73 -36.39
N SER A 983 -13.77 -0.82 -35.28
CA SER A 983 -15.22 -0.61 -35.19
C SER A 983 -15.58 0.35 -34.05
N GLU A 984 -16.87 0.59 -33.79
CA GLU A 984 -17.32 1.32 -32.60
C GLU A 984 -17.51 0.42 -31.37
N ASN A 985 -17.34 -0.90 -31.52
CA ASN A 985 -17.46 -1.87 -30.42
C ASN A 985 -16.15 -1.99 -29.61
N ASN A 986 -15.75 -0.90 -28.94
CA ASN A 986 -14.62 -0.82 -28.01
C ASN A 986 -14.93 0.15 -26.85
N PHE A 987 -14.06 0.24 -25.84
CA PHE A 987 -14.36 0.99 -24.62
C PHE A 987 -14.62 2.50 -24.80
N VAL A 988 -14.11 3.12 -25.87
CA VAL A 988 -14.34 4.55 -26.16
C VAL A 988 -15.57 4.77 -27.04
N GLY A 989 -16.05 3.74 -27.75
CA GLY A 989 -17.20 3.86 -28.65
C GLY A 989 -16.87 4.59 -29.95
N SER A 990 -15.66 4.42 -30.49
CA SER A 990 -15.21 5.13 -31.70
C SER A 990 -14.24 4.28 -32.52
N ARG A 991 -14.17 4.50 -33.84
CA ARG A 991 -13.21 3.81 -34.71
C ARG A 991 -11.82 4.42 -34.61
N PHE A 992 -10.77 3.63 -34.43
CA PHE A 992 -9.37 4.08 -34.35
C PHE A 992 -8.49 3.53 -35.48
N TYR A 993 -8.82 2.36 -36.04
CA TYR A 993 -8.15 1.79 -37.20
C TYR A 993 -9.06 1.84 -38.43
N GLU A 994 -8.50 2.14 -39.62
CA GLU A 994 -9.27 2.10 -40.87
C GLU A 994 -9.38 0.68 -41.46
N GLN A 995 -8.56 -0.27 -40.98
CA GLN A 995 -8.55 -1.65 -41.45
C GLN A 995 -8.58 -2.64 -40.27
N PRO A 996 -9.40 -3.69 -40.31
CA PRO A 996 -9.44 -4.72 -39.27
C PRO A 996 -8.34 -5.77 -39.48
N ARG A 997 -7.07 -5.35 -39.36
CA ARG A 997 -5.88 -6.19 -39.57
C ARG A 997 -5.11 -6.39 -38.26
N ALA A 998 -4.34 -7.47 -38.16
CA ALA A 998 -3.51 -7.77 -36.98
C ALA A 998 -2.06 -8.02 -37.39
N PHE A 999 -1.14 -7.29 -36.74
CA PHE A 999 0.28 -7.38 -36.99
C PHE A 999 1.04 -7.64 -35.69
N MET A 1000 2.10 -8.43 -35.79
CA MET A 1000 3.03 -8.65 -34.68
C MET A 1000 4.45 -8.75 -35.22
N GLN A 1001 5.44 -8.54 -34.36
CA GLN A 1001 6.83 -8.85 -34.69
C GLN A 1001 6.95 -10.33 -35.03
N ARG A 1002 7.69 -10.68 -36.09
CA ARG A 1002 7.77 -12.07 -36.58
C ARG A 1002 8.03 -13.12 -35.49
N PRO A 1003 8.99 -12.96 -34.55
CA PRO A 1003 9.19 -13.95 -33.50
C PRO A 1003 7.97 -14.13 -32.57
N ALA A 1004 7.28 -13.04 -32.26
CA ALA A 1004 6.06 -13.07 -31.45
C ALA A 1004 4.90 -13.71 -32.24
N ALA A 1005 4.76 -13.39 -33.53
CA ALA A 1005 3.78 -14.01 -34.42
C ALA A 1005 4.00 -15.53 -34.54
N GLU A 1006 5.25 -15.96 -34.76
CA GLU A 1006 5.61 -17.38 -34.84
C GLU A 1006 5.37 -18.12 -33.52
N ALA A 1007 5.59 -17.46 -32.38
CA ALA A 1007 5.25 -18.00 -31.07
C ALA A 1007 3.73 -18.15 -30.89
N LEU A 1008 2.95 -17.13 -31.26
CA LEU A 1008 1.50 -17.17 -31.22
C LEU A 1008 0.93 -18.28 -32.13
N LEU A 1009 1.52 -18.52 -33.29
CA LEU A 1009 1.10 -19.60 -34.18
C LEU A 1009 1.39 -21.00 -33.60
N ARG A 1010 2.45 -21.17 -32.80
CA ARG A 1010 2.65 -22.44 -32.07
C ARG A 1010 1.58 -22.64 -31.01
N VAL A 1011 1.11 -21.56 -30.36
CA VAL A 1011 -0.07 -21.61 -29.49
C VAL A 1011 -1.31 -22.03 -30.28
N HIS A 1012 -1.56 -21.41 -31.43
CA HIS A 1012 -2.69 -21.71 -32.32
C HIS A 1012 -2.70 -23.18 -32.76
N GLU A 1013 -1.56 -23.71 -33.24
CA GLU A 1013 -1.45 -25.11 -33.64
C GLU A 1013 -1.75 -26.08 -32.50
N LYS A 1014 -1.20 -25.83 -31.30
CA LYS A 1014 -1.49 -26.65 -30.12
C LYS A 1014 -2.96 -26.54 -29.69
N ALA A 1015 -3.59 -25.36 -29.84
CA ALA A 1015 -5.00 -25.16 -29.52
C ALA A 1015 -5.93 -25.98 -30.45
N LYS A 1016 -5.55 -26.17 -31.72
CA LYS A 1016 -6.30 -27.00 -32.68
C LYS A 1016 -6.43 -28.45 -32.22
N GLU A 1017 -5.45 -28.99 -31.49
CA GLU A 1017 -5.52 -30.34 -30.91
C GLU A 1017 -6.68 -30.50 -29.90
N ARG A 1018 -7.16 -29.39 -29.32
CA ARG A 1018 -8.31 -29.33 -28.41
C ARG A 1018 -9.58 -28.82 -29.09
N GLY A 1019 -9.61 -28.70 -30.43
CA GLY A 1019 -10.77 -28.20 -31.17
C GLY A 1019 -10.95 -26.69 -31.11
N LEU A 1020 -9.90 -25.94 -30.79
CA LEU A 1020 -9.93 -24.48 -30.62
C LEU A 1020 -9.03 -23.78 -31.66
N GLY A 1021 -9.35 -22.54 -32.01
CA GLY A 1021 -8.47 -21.63 -32.75
C GLY A 1021 -8.34 -20.28 -32.06
N LEU A 1022 -7.42 -19.42 -32.51
CA LEU A 1022 -7.21 -18.09 -31.95
C LEU A 1022 -8.09 -17.03 -32.62
N TRP A 1023 -8.67 -16.15 -31.79
CA TRP A 1023 -9.51 -15.03 -32.17
C TRP A 1023 -8.90 -13.73 -31.61
N ILE A 1024 -8.42 -12.86 -32.49
CA ILE A 1024 -7.61 -11.69 -32.13
C ILE A 1024 -8.46 -10.43 -32.05
N TYR A 1025 -8.40 -9.74 -30.91
CA TYR A 1025 -9.08 -8.47 -30.66
C TYR A 1025 -8.21 -7.26 -30.92
N ASP A 1026 -6.92 -7.33 -30.56
CA ASP A 1026 -5.93 -6.31 -30.88
C ASP A 1026 -4.51 -6.89 -30.89
N SER A 1027 -3.57 -6.21 -31.54
CA SER A 1027 -2.17 -6.64 -31.61
C SER A 1027 -1.26 -5.43 -31.70
N TYR A 1028 -0.52 -5.21 -32.78
CA TYR A 1028 0.18 -3.96 -32.98
C TYR A 1028 -0.80 -2.77 -32.98
N ARG A 1029 -0.58 -1.79 -32.08
CA ARG A 1029 -1.37 -0.57 -31.95
C ARG A 1029 -0.48 0.63 -32.20
N PRO A 1030 -0.75 1.54 -33.16
CA PRO A 1030 0.07 2.73 -33.34
C PRO A 1030 0.08 3.60 -32.08
N TRP A 1031 1.23 4.17 -31.72
CA TRP A 1031 1.38 4.96 -30.49
C TRP A 1031 0.34 6.08 -30.30
N TYR A 1032 -0.06 6.77 -31.37
CA TYR A 1032 -1.06 7.84 -31.28
C TYR A 1032 -2.40 7.33 -30.74
N VAL A 1033 -2.77 6.08 -31.00
CA VAL A 1033 -4.00 5.46 -30.47
C VAL A 1033 -3.85 5.22 -28.97
N THR A 1034 -2.69 4.74 -28.50
CA THR A 1034 -2.39 4.66 -27.05
C THR A 1034 -2.54 6.01 -26.36
N LYS A 1035 -2.06 7.09 -26.99
CA LYS A 1035 -2.24 8.45 -26.46
C LYS A 1035 -3.72 8.85 -26.39
N MET A 1036 -4.51 8.53 -27.42
CA MET A 1036 -5.95 8.79 -27.38
C MET A 1036 -6.64 8.04 -26.25
N PHE A 1037 -6.29 6.76 -26.02
CA PHE A 1037 -6.85 5.96 -24.93
C PHE A 1037 -6.55 6.60 -23.57
N TRP A 1038 -5.30 6.98 -23.33
CA TRP A 1038 -4.89 7.61 -22.07
C TRP A 1038 -5.59 8.94 -21.78
N GLU A 1039 -5.80 9.76 -22.81
CA GLU A 1039 -6.46 11.06 -22.70
C GLU A 1039 -8.00 10.93 -22.63
N ALA A 1040 -8.57 9.82 -23.11
CA ALA A 1040 -9.99 9.51 -22.99
C ALA A 1040 -10.37 9.01 -21.59
N THR A 1041 -9.48 8.27 -20.92
CA THR A 1041 -9.79 7.50 -19.72
C THR A 1041 -9.72 8.33 -18.42
N PRO A 1042 -10.76 8.29 -17.55
CA PRO A 1042 -10.75 8.86 -16.20
C PRO A 1042 -9.60 8.33 -15.34
N ALA A 1043 -9.12 9.13 -14.39
CA ALA A 1043 -7.91 8.82 -13.61
C ALA A 1043 -8.00 7.49 -12.86
N GLU A 1044 -9.16 7.20 -12.27
CA GLU A 1044 -9.48 5.98 -11.53
C GLU A 1044 -9.40 4.70 -12.39
N MET A 1045 -9.54 4.81 -13.71
CA MET A 1045 -9.53 3.69 -14.66
C MET A 1045 -8.22 3.58 -15.45
N LYS A 1046 -7.24 4.46 -15.22
CA LYS A 1046 -6.00 4.50 -16.01
C LYS A 1046 -5.10 3.28 -15.88
N HIS A 1047 -5.35 2.40 -14.90
CA HIS A 1047 -4.63 1.14 -14.79
C HIS A 1047 -4.99 0.15 -15.91
N PHE A 1048 -6.10 0.33 -16.64
CA PHE A 1048 -6.46 -0.47 -17.83
C PHE A 1048 -5.88 0.10 -19.15
N VAL A 1049 -5.15 1.21 -19.13
CA VAL A 1049 -4.60 1.81 -20.35
C VAL A 1049 -3.14 2.18 -20.17
N ALA A 1050 -2.31 1.88 -21.18
CA ALA A 1050 -0.89 2.18 -21.11
C ALA A 1050 -0.61 3.69 -21.13
N ASP A 1051 0.35 4.11 -20.30
CA ASP A 1051 0.87 5.47 -20.29
C ASP A 1051 1.67 5.77 -21.59
N PRO A 1052 1.21 6.70 -22.45
CA PRO A 1052 1.85 6.98 -23.72
C PRO A 1052 3.26 7.58 -23.57
N GLU A 1053 3.61 8.15 -22.41
CA GLU A 1053 4.97 8.65 -22.17
C GLU A 1053 6.01 7.52 -22.11
N GLN A 1054 5.57 6.31 -21.77
CA GLN A 1054 6.41 5.11 -21.70
C GLN A 1054 6.29 4.21 -22.94
N GLY A 1055 5.35 4.52 -23.84
CA GLY A 1055 4.90 3.61 -24.88
C GLY A 1055 4.14 2.41 -24.30
N SER A 1056 3.93 1.39 -25.13
CA SER A 1056 3.25 0.14 -24.74
C SER A 1056 3.80 -1.03 -25.53
N ARG A 1057 3.55 -2.25 -25.06
CA ARG A 1057 4.00 -3.45 -25.77
C ARG A 1057 3.23 -3.63 -27.09
N HIS A 1058 1.98 -3.17 -27.17
CA HIS A 1058 1.23 -3.10 -28.42
C HIS A 1058 1.90 -2.18 -29.45
N ASN A 1059 2.36 -0.98 -29.07
CA ASN A 1059 3.04 -0.10 -30.04
C ASN A 1059 4.45 -0.57 -30.45
N ARG A 1060 4.94 -1.64 -29.85
CA ARG A 1060 6.17 -2.35 -30.29
C ARG A 1060 5.86 -3.58 -31.14
N GLY A 1061 4.59 -3.93 -31.33
CA GLY A 1061 4.14 -5.14 -32.04
C GLY A 1061 4.43 -6.44 -31.27
N ALA A 1062 4.59 -6.34 -29.96
CA ALA A 1062 5.00 -7.45 -29.11
C ALA A 1062 3.98 -7.76 -27.99
N ALA A 1063 2.73 -7.32 -28.16
CA ALA A 1063 1.59 -7.73 -27.35
C ALA A 1063 0.41 -8.11 -28.24
N VAL A 1064 -0.50 -8.89 -27.68
CA VAL A 1064 -1.72 -9.36 -28.34
C VAL A 1064 -2.85 -9.49 -27.33
N ASP A 1065 -4.03 -9.03 -27.73
CA ASP A 1065 -5.29 -9.22 -27.03
C ASP A 1065 -6.10 -10.28 -27.76
N LEU A 1066 -6.47 -11.37 -27.08
CA LEU A 1066 -7.12 -12.50 -27.75
C LEU A 1066 -8.02 -13.35 -26.85
N THR A 1067 -8.82 -14.18 -27.49
CA THR A 1067 -9.49 -15.35 -26.89
C THR A 1067 -9.35 -16.56 -27.83
N PHE A 1068 -9.88 -17.71 -27.39
CA PHE A 1068 -10.12 -18.84 -28.28
C PHE A 1068 -11.44 -18.69 -29.04
N TYR A 1069 -11.60 -19.42 -30.14
CA TYR A 1069 -12.88 -19.73 -30.75
C TYR A 1069 -13.01 -21.24 -30.95
N ASP A 1070 -14.23 -21.74 -30.90
CA ASP A 1070 -14.49 -23.17 -31.10
C ASP A 1070 -14.49 -23.50 -32.61
N LEU A 1071 -13.67 -24.47 -33.03
CA LEU A 1071 -13.51 -24.81 -34.45
C LEU A 1071 -14.77 -25.42 -35.08
N LYS A 1072 -15.69 -25.97 -34.27
CA LYS A 1072 -16.90 -26.64 -34.75
C LYS A 1072 -18.03 -25.64 -35.00
N THR A 1073 -18.22 -24.69 -34.10
CA THR A 1073 -19.25 -23.66 -34.15
C THR A 1073 -18.77 -22.41 -34.88
N GLY A 1074 -17.46 -22.14 -34.81
CA GLY A 1074 -16.86 -20.92 -35.32
C GLY A 1074 -17.05 -19.71 -34.41
N GLU A 1075 -17.67 -19.87 -33.24
CA GLU A 1075 -17.97 -18.77 -32.30
C GLU A 1075 -16.82 -18.54 -31.32
N PRO A 1076 -16.59 -17.29 -30.88
CA PRO A 1076 -15.60 -17.00 -29.85
C PRO A 1076 -15.99 -17.66 -28.52
N VAL A 1077 -14.98 -18.14 -27.80
CA VAL A 1077 -15.13 -18.67 -26.44
C VAL A 1077 -15.36 -17.49 -25.50
N GLU A 1078 -16.50 -17.54 -24.81
CA GLU A 1078 -16.80 -16.62 -23.72
C GLU A 1078 -15.94 -16.94 -22.49
N THR A 1079 -15.52 -15.90 -21.78
CA THR A 1079 -14.82 -16.00 -20.49
C THR A 1079 -15.62 -15.24 -19.42
N VAL A 1080 -15.03 -15.05 -18.23
CA VAL A 1080 -15.71 -14.42 -17.09
C VAL A 1080 -16.13 -12.96 -17.36
N ALA A 1081 -15.34 -12.24 -18.14
CA ALA A 1081 -15.59 -10.85 -18.54
C ALA A 1081 -15.54 -10.70 -20.06
N GLY A 1082 -16.23 -9.69 -20.58
CA GLY A 1082 -16.04 -9.29 -21.97
C GLY A 1082 -14.63 -8.73 -22.20
N TYR A 1083 -14.14 -8.79 -23.44
CA TYR A 1083 -12.94 -8.05 -23.82
C TYR A 1083 -13.14 -6.54 -23.57
N ASP A 1084 -12.12 -5.88 -23.04
CA ASP A 1084 -12.05 -4.42 -22.88
C ASP A 1084 -13.07 -3.91 -21.82
N GLU A 1085 -13.38 -4.77 -20.84
CA GLU A 1085 -14.17 -4.49 -19.63
C GLU A 1085 -13.30 -3.91 -18.51
N PHE A 1086 -13.64 -2.74 -17.95
CA PHE A 1086 -12.88 -2.11 -16.85
C PHE A 1086 -13.51 -2.45 -15.49
N SER A 1087 -13.47 -3.73 -15.13
CA SER A 1087 -13.97 -4.24 -13.85
C SER A 1087 -13.06 -5.34 -13.31
N THR A 1088 -13.23 -5.72 -12.04
CA THR A 1088 -12.49 -6.85 -11.44
C THR A 1088 -12.76 -8.19 -12.13
N ARG A 1089 -13.81 -8.29 -12.96
CA ARG A 1089 -14.07 -9.48 -13.80
C ARG A 1089 -13.03 -9.67 -14.90
N ALA A 1090 -12.38 -8.58 -15.33
CA ALA A 1090 -11.32 -8.61 -16.33
C ALA A 1090 -10.04 -9.30 -15.83
N TYR A 1091 -9.88 -9.44 -14.51
CA TYR A 1091 -8.63 -9.94 -13.95
C TYR A 1091 -8.45 -11.44 -14.26
N PRO A 1092 -7.20 -11.90 -14.52
CA PRO A 1092 -6.89 -13.31 -14.79
C PRO A 1092 -7.33 -14.29 -13.71
N VAL A 1093 -7.56 -13.80 -12.50
CA VAL A 1093 -7.91 -14.57 -11.30
C VAL A 1093 -9.32 -14.27 -10.78
N SER A 1094 -10.14 -13.53 -11.54
CA SER A 1094 -11.51 -13.24 -11.12
C SER A 1094 -12.30 -14.52 -10.83
N PRO A 1095 -13.01 -14.61 -9.70
CA PRO A 1095 -13.69 -15.84 -9.28
C PRO A 1095 -15.05 -16.08 -9.95
N GLY A 1096 -15.60 -15.08 -10.64
CA GLY A 1096 -16.94 -15.14 -11.23
C GLY A 1096 -17.11 -16.12 -12.41
N GLY A 1097 -18.29 -16.08 -13.02
CA GLY A 1097 -18.59 -16.84 -14.25
C GLY A 1097 -18.82 -18.33 -14.03
N THR A 1098 -18.67 -19.13 -15.09
CA THR A 1098 -18.77 -20.59 -15.04
C THR A 1098 -17.40 -21.24 -14.89
N THR A 1099 -17.36 -22.47 -14.40
CA THR A 1099 -16.13 -23.29 -14.39
C THR A 1099 -15.53 -23.39 -15.78
N ARG A 1100 -16.36 -23.56 -16.82
CA ARG A 1100 -15.88 -23.61 -18.20
C ARG A 1100 -15.20 -22.30 -18.63
N GLN A 1101 -15.79 -21.15 -18.29
CA GLN A 1101 -15.18 -19.84 -18.57
C GLN A 1101 -13.84 -19.65 -17.85
N ARG A 1102 -13.76 -19.99 -16.56
CA ARG A 1102 -12.51 -19.92 -15.78
C ARG A 1102 -11.46 -20.88 -16.31
N TRP A 1103 -11.85 -22.10 -16.71
CA TRP A 1103 -10.96 -23.09 -17.30
C TRP A 1103 -10.39 -22.61 -18.64
N TYR A 1104 -11.20 -22.04 -19.54
CA TYR A 1104 -10.68 -21.52 -20.82
C TYR A 1104 -9.72 -20.35 -20.65
N ARG A 1105 -10.01 -19.44 -19.72
CA ARG A 1105 -9.12 -18.33 -19.36
C ARG A 1105 -7.77 -18.86 -18.88
N GLU A 1106 -7.80 -19.81 -17.96
CA GLU A 1106 -6.59 -20.41 -17.40
C GLU A 1106 -5.82 -21.23 -18.46
N PHE A 1107 -6.51 -22.01 -19.28
CA PHE A 1107 -5.92 -22.75 -20.38
C PHE A 1107 -5.24 -21.82 -21.40
N LEU A 1108 -5.87 -20.70 -21.75
CA LEU A 1108 -5.28 -19.68 -22.63
C LEU A 1108 -3.98 -19.16 -22.02
N ARG A 1109 -4.00 -18.74 -20.75
CA ARG A 1109 -2.82 -18.25 -20.06
C ARG A 1109 -1.68 -19.26 -20.09
N GLN A 1110 -1.95 -20.50 -19.72
CA GLN A 1110 -0.93 -21.56 -19.69
C GLN A 1110 -0.30 -21.81 -21.07
N MET A 1111 -1.13 -21.81 -22.12
CA MET A 1111 -0.67 -22.02 -23.48
C MET A 1111 0.20 -20.87 -23.98
N MET A 1112 -0.18 -19.63 -23.66
CA MET A 1112 0.59 -18.43 -23.97
C MET A 1112 1.92 -18.39 -23.20
N GLU A 1113 1.89 -18.63 -21.89
CA GLU A 1113 3.10 -18.64 -21.05
C GLU A 1113 4.11 -19.73 -21.46
N ALA A 1114 3.63 -20.88 -21.95
CA ALA A 1114 4.48 -21.94 -22.46
C ALA A 1114 5.27 -21.53 -23.73
N GLU A 1115 4.85 -20.48 -24.44
CA GLU A 1115 5.48 -19.96 -25.65
C GLU A 1115 6.19 -18.61 -25.42
N GLY A 1116 6.44 -18.24 -24.17
CA GLY A 1116 7.24 -17.06 -23.81
C GLY A 1116 6.45 -15.75 -23.71
N PHE A 1117 5.13 -15.84 -23.57
CA PHE A 1117 4.29 -14.71 -23.21
C PHE A 1117 4.11 -14.58 -21.70
N SER A 1118 3.76 -13.39 -21.22
CA SER A 1118 3.32 -13.12 -19.85
C SER A 1118 1.98 -12.40 -19.88
N ILE A 1119 1.06 -12.82 -19.03
CA ILE A 1119 -0.25 -12.19 -18.88
C ILE A 1119 -0.14 -10.86 -18.13
N TYR A 1120 -0.96 -9.87 -18.53
CA TYR A 1120 -1.09 -8.63 -17.76
C TYR A 1120 -2.03 -8.81 -16.58
N GLU A 1121 -1.64 -8.30 -15.41
CA GLU A 1121 -2.30 -8.67 -14.14
C GLU A 1121 -3.75 -8.19 -14.00
N TYR A 1122 -4.17 -7.23 -14.83
CA TYR A 1122 -5.53 -6.68 -14.84
C TYR A 1122 -6.38 -7.17 -16.02
N GLU A 1123 -5.80 -7.90 -16.98
CA GLU A 1123 -6.49 -8.23 -18.24
C GLU A 1123 -6.25 -9.68 -18.64
N TRP A 1124 -7.29 -10.50 -18.54
CA TRP A 1124 -7.20 -11.93 -18.85
C TRP A 1124 -6.88 -12.24 -20.32
N TRP A 1125 -7.14 -11.29 -21.21
CA TRP A 1125 -6.95 -11.41 -22.66
C TRP A 1125 -5.59 -10.91 -23.16
N HIS A 1126 -4.85 -10.15 -22.34
CA HIS A 1126 -3.67 -9.40 -22.79
C HIS A 1126 -2.37 -10.14 -22.47
N PHE A 1127 -1.56 -10.35 -23.50
CA PHE A 1127 -0.31 -11.10 -23.40
C PHE A 1127 0.87 -10.35 -24.01
N ASP A 1128 1.90 -10.15 -23.19
CA ASP A 1128 3.17 -9.54 -23.57
C ASP A 1128 4.18 -10.61 -23.98
N TYR A 1129 4.82 -10.47 -25.14
CA TYR A 1129 5.92 -11.34 -25.56
C TYR A 1129 7.23 -10.91 -24.90
N GLY A 1130 7.96 -11.82 -24.25
CA GLY A 1130 9.09 -11.49 -23.36
C GLY A 1130 10.21 -10.63 -23.98
N ASP A 1131 10.39 -10.67 -25.29
CA ASP A 1131 11.41 -9.91 -26.02
C ASP A 1131 11.00 -8.48 -26.41
N TRP A 1132 9.84 -8.00 -25.95
CA TRP A 1132 9.24 -6.75 -26.43
C TRP A 1132 10.16 -5.53 -26.35
N ARG A 1133 11.08 -5.47 -25.37
CA ARG A 1133 12.02 -4.34 -25.19
C ARG A 1133 13.06 -4.20 -26.30
N LYS A 1134 13.27 -5.26 -27.10
CA LYS A 1134 14.18 -5.22 -28.24
C LYS A 1134 13.62 -4.43 -29.42
N TYR A 1135 12.33 -4.09 -29.41
CA TYR A 1135 11.65 -3.40 -30.50
C TYR A 1135 11.37 -1.94 -30.12
N PRO A 1136 11.50 -0.98 -31.04
CA PRO A 1136 11.22 0.42 -30.77
C PRO A 1136 9.71 0.68 -30.74
N ILE A 1137 9.29 1.76 -30.11
CA ILE A 1137 7.93 2.30 -30.21
C ILE A 1137 7.67 2.70 -31.66
N LEU A 1138 6.61 2.15 -32.23
CA LEU A 1138 6.17 2.44 -33.59
C LEU A 1138 4.91 3.30 -33.57
N ASN A 1139 4.76 4.10 -34.62
CA ASN A 1139 3.59 4.95 -34.83
C ASN A 1139 3.13 4.91 -36.29
N ILE A 1140 3.27 3.74 -36.91
CA ILE A 1140 2.95 3.49 -38.31
C ILE A 1140 1.47 3.07 -38.39
N PRO A 1141 0.59 3.80 -39.12
CA PRO A 1141 -0.77 3.37 -39.39
C PRO A 1141 -0.84 2.09 -40.26
N PHE A 1142 -1.91 1.32 -40.15
CA PHE A 1142 -2.04 0.01 -40.81
C PHE A 1142 -2.01 0.09 -42.34
N GLU A 1143 -2.48 1.19 -42.90
CA GLU A 1143 -2.58 1.42 -44.35
C GLU A 1143 -1.18 1.54 -44.98
N LYS A 1144 -0.16 1.86 -44.16
CA LYS A 1144 1.24 1.92 -44.58
C LYS A 1144 1.99 0.60 -44.35
N LEU A 1145 1.37 -0.35 -43.66
CA LEU A 1145 1.91 -1.69 -43.44
C LEU A 1145 1.46 -2.60 -44.61
N GLY A 1146 2.29 -2.67 -45.66
CA GLY A 1146 2.04 -3.52 -46.83
C GLY A 1146 2.56 -2.98 -48.18
N GLU A 1147 2.88 -1.68 -48.29
CA GLU A 1147 3.35 -1.07 -49.55
C GLU A 1147 4.89 -0.97 -49.67
N THR A 1148 5.62 -1.09 -48.55
CA THR A 1148 7.08 -1.16 -48.55
C THR A 1148 7.55 -2.61 -48.52
N GLY A 1149 7.76 -3.20 -49.70
CA GLY A 1149 8.58 -4.40 -49.80
C GLY A 1149 10.01 -4.11 -49.36
N THR A 1150 10.39 -4.55 -48.17
CA THR A 1150 11.80 -4.82 -47.86
C THR A 1150 12.16 -6.14 -48.54
N ALA A 1151 12.74 -6.01 -49.73
CA ALA A 1151 13.25 -7.12 -50.52
C ALA A 1151 14.31 -7.93 -49.75
N ALA A 1152 13.92 -9.11 -49.26
CA ALA A 1152 14.82 -10.26 -49.11
C ALA A 1152 14.02 -11.57 -49.01
N ASN A 1153 13.16 -11.81 -50.00
CA ASN A 1153 12.51 -13.09 -50.18
C ASN A 1153 13.50 -14.08 -50.83
N SER A 1154 14.25 -14.84 -50.03
CA SER A 1154 14.68 -16.21 -50.39
C SER A 1154 15.48 -16.85 -49.24
N ARG A 1155 14.82 -17.71 -48.46
CA ARG A 1155 15.38 -18.96 -47.93
C ARG A 1155 14.27 -19.76 -47.24
N LYS A 1156 13.63 -20.66 -48.00
CA LYS A 1156 13.00 -21.85 -47.43
C LYS A 1156 14.05 -22.56 -46.58
N ARG A 1157 13.85 -22.65 -45.27
CA ARG A 1157 14.57 -23.58 -44.41
C ARG A 1157 13.55 -24.57 -43.85
N GLU A 1158 13.74 -25.82 -44.22
CA GLU A 1158 13.00 -26.97 -43.73
C GLU A 1158 13.06 -27.04 -42.20
N LEU A 1159 11.89 -27.16 -41.57
CA LEU A 1159 11.72 -27.57 -40.18
C LEU A 1159 12.22 -29.02 -40.04
N LYS A 1160 13.38 -29.20 -39.41
CA LYS A 1160 13.77 -30.48 -38.80
C LYS A 1160 13.55 -30.39 -37.29
N ALA A 1161 12.71 -31.29 -36.78
CA ALA A 1161 12.47 -31.49 -35.36
C ALA A 1161 13.76 -31.88 -34.60
N PRO A 1162 13.98 -31.42 -33.36
CA PRO A 1162 14.93 -32.05 -32.45
C PRO A 1162 14.23 -33.11 -31.59
N ARG A 1163 14.99 -34.18 -31.30
CA ARG A 1163 14.71 -35.23 -30.33
C ARG A 1163 14.83 -34.75 -28.90
#